data_AF-A0A0C3E973-F1
#
_entry.id   AF-A0A0C3E973-F1
#
_cell.length_a   1.000
_cell.length_b   1.000
_cell.length_c   1.000
_cell.angle_alpha   90.00
_cell.angle_beta   90.00
_cell.angle_gamma   90.00
#
_symmetry.space_group_name_H-M   'P 1'
#
loop_
_entity.id
_entity.type
_entity.pdbx_description
1 polymer ?
#
loop_
_entity_poly.entity_id
_entity_poly.type
_entity_poly.pdbx_seq_one_letter_code
_entity_poly.pdbx_strand_id
1 'polypeptide(L)'
;MVDTVETACPPLRHHYMSESPRNTINLAKYLGKHRGDPAFSKDFVPKLKDHLLSQLLNNEYDGDEQEFTSEERNTIHFVNNLNGVLRPRRFQVNYTTYDIRHEQDTLHPGRGAFIMMLSREHGRNTHPFWYAQILGAFLITVNHHGVDQTMEVLWVRWFGIVPGHQWGIKKARLPKIGFIPDTSDAFGFLDPSLVLRACHLIPAFAEGCTDSLLPCGPSVARENGDLDDWTAYYVNIFADRDMYARFIGFGVGHDTQYDWSIINFENQDTEDNILDENQIPGNYEENDSGANYCNGETACDTDIGMEGGEDTFDDDDDEDLENSNTEDEFSDVEENENEGEEVPEFKRIAYSYGFSDVRRHFFAGLSLEGSLSIIATEATQERVIRYETRLQRAKRDEFIRTQLPLPIKSLPNELLCQILKTVIETTPARLDPHRVRKCELATVCRHWRDVIANTPSFWTFVQLAPTWRKALVKAHLKRSRQCPLDLVFDCFYSRSRFIEFLSIVVPTTRRWRSLTISPQPAPIDTLFILEIFDFAKFPLLTLLSIPTLPSTNEFEVHQGHLQPIPYYPKFLYPGNLPVLRSLEIRHDFPPPDGFRLPPTLEKLSVDSHIAPYRTYYPDDPTRYWQMQPNSIHLPRLAYFSCGVTHARELLQGLAAPNLTHVNYIRSHYESLSVALQRIQSKWTNVHELMFGISQMEWRCACTPRDLCLAAPNVQGLEVMQQDLGSFLESEDGLRPIDRWEHLERFVIINDVQKVGDMRRRLVPWLKERMKFGKPALKGFFSFSNPLEAKLEWRALDEIGKYCREFDFCMQEK
;
A
#
# COMPACT_ATOMS: atom_id res chain seq x y z
N MET A 1 -41.93 -17.17 -40.10
CA MET A 1 -40.68 -16.43 -39.86
C MET A 1 -39.83 -17.33 -38.98
N VAL A 2 -38.57 -17.60 -39.34
CA VAL A 2 -37.69 -18.42 -38.48
C VAL A 2 -37.16 -17.49 -37.41
N ASP A 3 -37.69 -17.60 -36.20
CA ASP A 3 -37.11 -17.00 -35.01
C ASP A 3 -35.72 -17.57 -34.82
N THR A 4 -34.70 -16.77 -35.15
CA THR A 4 -33.33 -17.06 -34.78
C THR A 4 -33.22 -16.86 -33.28
N VAL A 5 -33.43 -17.95 -32.54
CA VAL A 5 -33.02 -18.13 -31.15
C VAL A 5 -31.61 -17.56 -30.99
N GLU A 6 -31.43 -16.61 -30.05
CA GLU A 6 -30.12 -16.09 -29.68
C GLU A 6 -29.24 -17.25 -29.20
N THR A 7 -28.38 -17.76 -30.07
CA THR A 7 -27.34 -18.70 -29.69
C THR A 7 -26.31 -17.95 -28.87
N ALA A 8 -26.40 -18.07 -27.54
CA ALA A 8 -25.32 -17.70 -26.62
C ALA A 8 -24.01 -18.38 -27.07
N CYS A 9 -22.93 -17.62 -27.19
CA CYS A 9 -21.62 -18.17 -27.55
C CYS A 9 -21.21 -19.24 -26.50
N PRO A 10 -20.89 -20.48 -26.93
CA PRO A 10 -20.44 -21.51 -26.00
C PRO A 10 -19.19 -21.04 -25.23
N PRO A 11 -19.12 -21.25 -23.91
CA PRO A 11 -18.03 -20.72 -23.07
C PRO A 11 -16.63 -21.28 -23.41
N LEU A 12 -16.55 -22.32 -24.25
CA LEU A 12 -15.29 -22.94 -24.70
C LEU A 12 -14.72 -22.31 -25.99
N ARG A 13 -15.51 -21.51 -26.73
CA ARG A 13 -15.04 -20.82 -27.94
C ARG A 13 -14.43 -19.48 -27.52
N HIS A 14 -13.22 -19.16 -27.98
CA HIS A 14 -12.55 -17.88 -27.61
C HIS A 14 -13.40 -16.66 -28.00
N HIS A 15 -13.97 -16.67 -29.20
CA HIS A 15 -14.75 -15.56 -29.68
C HIS A 15 -15.87 -16.02 -30.61
N TYR A 16 -16.86 -15.16 -30.83
CA TYR A 16 -17.98 -15.39 -31.73
C TYR A 16 -18.28 -14.14 -32.56
N MET A 17 -18.56 -14.36 -33.84
CA MET A 17 -19.02 -13.33 -34.77
C MET A 17 -20.42 -13.66 -35.27
N SER A 18 -21.31 -12.67 -35.30
CA SER A 18 -22.69 -12.89 -35.77
C SER A 18 -22.74 -13.27 -37.25
N GLU A 19 -23.34 -14.43 -37.57
CA GLU A 19 -23.40 -14.98 -38.94
C GLU A 19 -24.71 -14.66 -39.70
N SER A 20 -25.34 -13.52 -39.45
CA SER A 20 -26.63 -13.21 -40.11
C SER A 20 -26.46 -12.90 -41.60
N PRO A 21 -27.08 -13.67 -42.53
CA PRO A 21 -26.98 -13.43 -43.98
C PRO A 21 -27.48 -12.04 -44.43
N ARG A 22 -28.29 -11.37 -43.59
CA ARG A 22 -28.74 -9.98 -43.82
C ARG A 22 -27.59 -8.98 -43.80
N ASN A 23 -26.44 -9.34 -43.23
CA ASN A 23 -25.25 -8.50 -43.15
C ASN A 23 -24.25 -8.76 -44.28
N THR A 24 -24.64 -9.50 -45.31
CA THR A 24 -23.81 -9.75 -46.48
C THR A 24 -23.67 -8.49 -47.33
N ILE A 25 -22.43 -8.12 -47.66
CA ILE A 25 -22.10 -6.93 -48.44
C ILE A 25 -21.27 -7.28 -49.68
N ASN A 26 -21.33 -6.39 -50.67
CA ASN A 26 -20.34 -6.38 -51.74
C ASN A 26 -19.18 -5.50 -51.31
N LEU A 27 -18.14 -6.12 -50.73
CA LEU A 27 -17.00 -5.39 -50.18
C LEU A 27 -16.21 -4.69 -51.30
N ALA A 28 -16.09 -5.28 -52.49
CA ALA A 28 -15.44 -4.63 -53.63
C ALA A 28 -16.12 -3.29 -54.03
N LYS A 29 -17.47 -3.27 -54.06
CA LYS A 29 -18.27 -2.07 -54.33
C LYS A 29 -18.14 -1.06 -53.18
N TYR A 30 -18.09 -1.54 -51.94
CA TYR A 30 -17.89 -0.70 -50.76
C TYR A 30 -16.53 0.01 -50.81
N LEU A 31 -15.45 -0.72 -51.05
CA LEU A 31 -14.11 -0.16 -51.26
C LEU A 31 -14.09 0.84 -52.43
N GLY A 32 -14.79 0.52 -53.54
CA GLY A 32 -14.95 1.42 -54.67
C GLY A 32 -15.62 2.75 -54.32
N LYS A 33 -16.65 2.73 -53.46
CA LYS A 33 -17.38 3.92 -53.01
C LYS A 33 -16.54 4.82 -52.10
N HIS A 34 -15.61 4.24 -51.33
CA HIS A 34 -14.81 4.94 -50.32
C HIS A 34 -13.35 5.19 -50.75
N ARG A 35 -13.04 5.18 -52.05
CA ARG A 35 -11.66 5.38 -52.59
C ARG A 35 -10.96 6.69 -52.17
N GLY A 36 -11.69 7.69 -51.70
CA GLY A 36 -11.14 8.97 -51.25
C GLY A 36 -11.01 9.12 -49.74
N ASP A 37 -11.42 8.10 -48.98
CA ASP A 37 -11.34 8.10 -47.51
C ASP A 37 -9.96 7.60 -47.08
N PRO A 38 -9.23 8.34 -46.22
CA PRO A 38 -7.91 7.95 -45.72
C PRO A 38 -7.84 6.53 -45.14
N ALA A 39 -8.94 6.03 -44.54
CA ALA A 39 -8.99 4.69 -43.96
C ALA A 39 -8.84 3.57 -45.01
N PHE A 40 -9.19 3.84 -46.27
CA PHE A 40 -9.06 2.89 -47.38
C PHE A 40 -7.85 3.23 -48.24
N SER A 41 -6.66 2.95 -47.70
CA SER A 41 -5.41 3.10 -48.44
C SER A 41 -5.41 2.27 -49.73
N LYS A 42 -4.56 2.65 -50.70
CA LYS A 42 -4.43 1.91 -51.97
C LYS A 42 -4.01 0.46 -51.77
N ASP A 43 -3.41 0.16 -50.63
CA ASP A 43 -2.86 -1.15 -50.29
C ASP A 43 -3.79 -1.99 -49.41
N PHE A 44 -5.06 -1.58 -49.23
CA PHE A 44 -6.05 -2.33 -48.44
C PHE A 44 -6.17 -3.80 -48.88
N VAL A 45 -6.33 -4.04 -50.19
CA VAL A 45 -6.48 -5.41 -50.72
C VAL A 45 -5.18 -6.20 -50.65
N PRO A 46 -4.00 -5.65 -51.02
CA PRO A 46 -2.71 -6.26 -50.73
C PRO A 46 -2.52 -6.67 -49.26
N LYS A 47 -2.71 -5.75 -48.30
CA LYS A 47 -2.59 -6.03 -46.86
C LYS A 47 -3.58 -7.10 -46.38
N LEU A 48 -4.80 -7.08 -46.90
CA LEU A 48 -5.78 -8.12 -46.58
C LEU A 48 -5.31 -9.50 -47.06
N LYS A 49 -4.71 -9.58 -48.26
CA LYS A 49 -4.15 -10.83 -48.76
C LYS A 49 -2.96 -11.30 -47.92
N ASP A 50 -2.10 -10.39 -47.51
CA ASP A 50 -0.94 -10.71 -46.67
C ASP A 50 -1.37 -11.28 -45.31
N HIS A 51 -2.37 -10.64 -44.69
CA HIS A 51 -2.95 -11.13 -43.43
C HIS A 51 -3.57 -12.53 -43.58
N LEU A 52 -4.38 -12.73 -44.62
CA LEU A 52 -5.03 -14.02 -44.88
C LEU A 52 -4.01 -15.12 -45.22
N LEU A 53 -2.97 -14.80 -45.98
CA LEU A 53 -1.88 -15.74 -46.27
C LEU A 53 -1.09 -16.10 -45.01
N SER A 54 -0.80 -15.13 -44.15
CA SER A 54 -0.12 -15.38 -42.87
C SER A 54 -0.90 -16.36 -42.00
N GLN A 55 -2.23 -16.17 -41.90
CA GLN A 55 -3.12 -17.09 -41.20
C GLN A 55 -3.16 -18.48 -41.86
N LEU A 56 -3.25 -18.58 -43.19
CA LEU A 56 -3.27 -19.85 -43.93
C LEU A 56 -1.97 -20.64 -43.79
N LEU A 57 -0.83 -19.94 -43.71
CA LEU A 57 0.50 -20.53 -43.53
C LEU A 57 0.80 -20.85 -42.05
N ASN A 58 -0.10 -20.47 -41.14
CA ASN A 58 0.05 -20.63 -39.69
C ASN A 58 1.35 -20.00 -39.16
N ASN A 59 1.69 -18.82 -39.70
CA ASN A 59 2.83 -18.05 -39.24
C ASN A 59 2.50 -17.41 -37.88
N GLU A 60 3.41 -17.48 -36.92
CA GLU A 60 3.23 -16.83 -35.63
C GLU A 60 3.18 -15.30 -35.83
N TYR A 61 2.16 -14.65 -35.25
CA TYR A 61 2.07 -13.18 -35.27
C TYR A 61 3.14 -12.58 -34.34
N ASP A 62 4.22 -12.08 -34.95
CA ASP A 62 5.36 -11.46 -34.30
C ASP A 62 5.18 -9.96 -34.03
N GLY A 63 4.12 -9.38 -34.59
CA GLY A 63 3.72 -8.00 -34.36
C GLY A 63 3.71 -7.12 -35.60
N ASP A 64 4.33 -7.57 -36.68
CA ASP A 64 4.33 -6.89 -37.97
C ASP A 64 3.54 -7.71 -39.00
N GLU A 65 2.86 -7.04 -39.95
CA GLU A 65 2.23 -7.73 -41.07
C GLU A 65 3.34 -8.23 -42.01
N GLN A 66 3.46 -9.56 -42.18
CA GLN A 66 4.43 -10.13 -43.11
C GLN A 66 4.08 -9.72 -44.54
N GLU A 67 5.02 -9.05 -45.21
CA GLU A 67 4.86 -8.69 -46.61
C GLU A 67 5.12 -9.91 -47.52
N PHE A 68 4.16 -10.23 -48.38
CA PHE A 68 4.32 -11.25 -49.41
C PHE A 68 4.54 -10.63 -50.78
N THR A 69 5.28 -11.35 -51.62
CA THR A 69 5.48 -10.98 -53.01
C THR A 69 4.17 -11.03 -53.80
N SER A 70 4.10 -10.31 -54.92
CA SER A 70 2.92 -10.35 -55.80
C SER A 70 2.60 -11.76 -56.31
N GLU A 71 3.60 -12.63 -56.48
CA GLU A 71 3.42 -14.02 -56.90
C GLU A 71 2.74 -14.84 -55.80
N GLU A 72 3.18 -14.69 -54.56
CA GLU A 72 2.56 -15.32 -53.38
C GLU A 72 1.14 -14.81 -53.16
N ARG A 73 0.90 -13.49 -53.24
CA ARG A 73 -0.44 -12.89 -53.17
C ARG A 73 -1.38 -13.38 -54.28
N ASN A 74 -0.86 -13.88 -55.40
CA ASN A 74 -1.68 -14.43 -56.48
C ASN A 74 -2.12 -15.88 -56.24
N THR A 75 -1.57 -16.56 -55.22
CA THR A 75 -2.01 -17.91 -54.82
C THR A 75 -3.37 -17.91 -54.10
N ILE A 76 -3.76 -16.77 -53.52
CA ILE A 76 -5.02 -16.58 -52.83
C ILE A 76 -6.03 -15.83 -53.72
N HIS A 77 -7.20 -16.44 -53.92
CA HIS A 77 -8.30 -15.88 -54.70
C HIS A 77 -9.53 -15.66 -53.81
N PHE A 78 -10.11 -14.46 -53.84
CA PHE A 78 -11.36 -14.21 -53.14
C PHE A 78 -12.51 -14.89 -53.89
N VAL A 79 -13.25 -15.77 -53.21
CA VAL A 79 -14.44 -16.38 -53.79
C VAL A 79 -15.43 -15.27 -54.13
N ASN A 80 -16.02 -15.33 -55.32
CA ASN A 80 -16.92 -14.31 -55.86
C ASN A 80 -16.33 -12.88 -55.92
N ASN A 81 -15.01 -12.71 -55.96
CA ASN A 81 -14.34 -11.40 -56.04
C ASN A 81 -14.80 -10.40 -54.96
N LEU A 82 -14.88 -10.86 -53.70
CA LEU A 82 -15.36 -10.07 -52.55
C LEU A 82 -16.83 -9.61 -52.67
N ASN A 83 -17.61 -10.23 -53.56
CA ASN A 83 -19.06 -10.10 -53.59
C ASN A 83 -19.68 -11.16 -52.68
N GLY A 84 -20.44 -10.73 -51.68
CA GLY A 84 -21.04 -11.65 -50.73
C GLY A 84 -20.22 -11.87 -49.45
N VAL A 85 -19.38 -10.90 -49.07
CA VAL A 85 -18.64 -10.94 -47.81
C VAL A 85 -19.61 -10.69 -46.66
N LEU A 86 -19.61 -11.57 -45.66
CA LEU A 86 -20.42 -11.38 -44.47
C LEU A 86 -19.74 -10.37 -43.55
N ARG A 87 -20.47 -9.33 -43.11
CA ARG A 87 -19.97 -8.30 -42.18
C ARG A 87 -20.68 -8.42 -40.82
N PRO A 88 -20.15 -9.20 -39.87
CA PRO A 88 -20.71 -9.29 -38.53
C PRO A 88 -20.92 -7.92 -37.88
N ARG A 89 -22.06 -7.74 -37.20
CA ARG A 89 -22.36 -6.53 -36.42
C ARG A 89 -22.11 -6.70 -34.93
N ARG A 90 -22.00 -7.95 -34.46
CA ARG A 90 -21.71 -8.31 -33.07
C ARG A 90 -20.46 -9.19 -33.07
N PHE A 91 -19.47 -8.79 -32.27
CA PHE A 91 -18.25 -9.53 -31.99
C PHE A 91 -18.19 -9.77 -30.49
N GLN A 92 -18.12 -11.03 -30.06
CA GLN A 92 -18.07 -11.40 -28.65
C GLN A 92 -16.75 -12.09 -28.35
N VAL A 93 -16.09 -11.72 -27.25
CA VAL A 93 -14.82 -12.33 -26.82
C VAL A 93 -15.00 -12.90 -25.42
N ASN A 94 -14.74 -14.18 -25.27
CA ASN A 94 -14.70 -14.89 -23.99
C ASN A 94 -13.26 -14.87 -23.47
N TYR A 95 -13.06 -14.44 -22.23
CA TYR A 95 -11.75 -14.41 -21.60
C TYR A 95 -11.79 -14.97 -20.19
N THR A 96 -10.65 -15.48 -19.75
CA THR A 96 -10.49 -15.92 -18.35
C THR A 96 -10.01 -14.73 -17.51
N THR A 97 -10.69 -14.46 -16.41
CA THR A 97 -10.36 -13.40 -15.46
C THR A 97 -9.19 -13.81 -14.54
N TYR A 98 -8.60 -12.85 -13.85
CA TYR A 98 -7.50 -13.03 -12.89
C TYR A 98 -7.74 -14.13 -11.83
N ASP A 99 -9.00 -14.40 -11.47
CA ASP A 99 -9.42 -15.41 -10.50
C ASP A 99 -10.01 -16.69 -11.14
N ILE A 100 -9.70 -16.93 -12.42
CA ILE A 100 -10.06 -18.15 -13.19
C ILE A 100 -11.58 -18.28 -13.38
N ARG A 101 -12.27 -17.17 -13.66
CA ARG A 101 -13.67 -17.18 -14.12
C ARG A 101 -13.73 -16.88 -15.60
N HIS A 102 -14.82 -17.31 -16.24
CA HIS A 102 -15.11 -16.90 -17.61
C HIS A 102 -15.95 -15.63 -17.59
N GLU A 103 -15.51 -14.61 -18.31
CA GLU A 103 -16.29 -13.44 -18.67
C GLU A 103 -16.33 -13.25 -20.18
N GLN A 104 -17.23 -12.37 -20.63
CA GLN A 104 -17.48 -12.12 -22.04
C GLN A 104 -17.69 -10.62 -22.28
N ASP A 105 -16.98 -10.07 -23.27
CA ASP A 105 -17.20 -8.73 -23.77
C ASP A 105 -17.97 -8.81 -25.09
N THR A 106 -18.99 -7.96 -25.27
CA THR A 106 -19.74 -7.83 -26.53
C THR A 106 -19.47 -6.48 -27.17
N LEU A 107 -18.90 -6.50 -28.37
CA LEU A 107 -18.45 -5.35 -29.15
C LEU A 107 -19.26 -5.22 -30.44
N HIS A 108 -19.42 -3.98 -30.89
CA HIS A 108 -20.07 -3.64 -32.15
C HIS A 108 -19.05 -3.00 -33.11
N PRO A 109 -18.49 -3.76 -34.07
CA PRO A 109 -17.50 -3.25 -35.03
C PRO A 109 -17.99 -1.97 -35.74
N GLY A 110 -17.16 -0.92 -35.73
CA GLY A 110 -17.48 0.38 -36.31
C GLY A 110 -18.29 1.33 -35.40
N ARG A 111 -18.46 0.99 -34.11
CA ARG A 111 -19.06 1.85 -33.07
C ARG A 111 -18.17 1.91 -31.82
N GLY A 112 -16.97 2.47 -31.95
CA GLY A 112 -16.17 2.81 -30.76
C GLY A 112 -15.71 1.59 -29.99
N ALA A 113 -15.53 0.47 -30.70
CA ALA A 113 -15.13 -0.81 -30.14
C ALA A 113 -13.62 -0.85 -29.98
N PHE A 114 -13.13 -0.65 -28.75
CA PHE A 114 -11.71 -0.70 -28.43
C PHE A 114 -11.33 -2.05 -27.81
N ILE A 115 -10.22 -2.60 -28.28
CA ILE A 115 -9.70 -3.89 -27.86
C ILE A 115 -8.25 -3.79 -27.42
N MET A 116 -7.82 -4.78 -26.63
CA MET A 116 -6.42 -4.97 -26.26
C MET A 116 -5.93 -6.37 -26.60
N MET A 117 -4.63 -6.48 -26.91
CA MET A 117 -3.93 -7.74 -27.14
C MET A 117 -2.53 -7.69 -26.54
N LEU A 118 -1.84 -8.81 -26.48
CA LEU A 118 -0.46 -8.85 -25.99
C LEU A 118 0.48 -8.12 -26.94
N SER A 119 1.32 -7.26 -26.37
CA SER A 119 2.47 -6.70 -27.08
C SER A 119 3.52 -7.79 -27.26
N ARG A 120 4.09 -7.88 -28.47
CA ARG A 120 5.25 -8.72 -28.77
C ARG A 120 6.57 -7.99 -28.59
N GLU A 121 6.54 -6.75 -28.07
CA GLU A 121 7.75 -5.94 -27.86
C GLU A 121 8.62 -6.50 -26.73
N HIS A 122 9.91 -6.67 -27.01
CA HIS A 122 10.90 -7.16 -26.06
C HIS A 122 11.79 -6.02 -25.54
N GLY A 123 11.82 -5.82 -24.22
CA GLY A 123 12.72 -4.85 -23.60
C GLY A 123 12.36 -4.56 -22.14
N ARG A 124 13.28 -3.94 -21.40
CA ARG A 124 12.94 -3.37 -20.08
C ARG A 124 12.05 -2.15 -20.31
N ASN A 125 10.92 -2.07 -19.61
CA ASN A 125 9.92 -1.00 -19.70
C ASN A 125 9.09 -0.97 -20.99
N THR A 126 9.01 -2.06 -21.75
CA THR A 126 8.06 -2.16 -22.86
C THR A 126 6.63 -2.25 -22.32
N HIS A 127 5.70 -1.64 -23.04
CA HIS A 127 4.32 -1.63 -22.61
C HIS A 127 3.67 -2.98 -22.97
N PRO A 128 3.00 -3.67 -22.01
CA PRO A 128 2.63 -5.08 -22.17
C PRO A 128 1.51 -5.36 -23.17
N PHE A 129 0.77 -4.34 -23.63
CA PHE A 129 -0.43 -4.52 -24.45
C PHE A 129 -0.50 -3.58 -25.63
N TRP A 130 -0.89 -4.09 -26.80
CA TRP A 130 -1.32 -3.24 -27.89
C TRP A 130 -2.81 -2.98 -27.84
N TYR A 131 -3.23 -1.86 -28.42
CA TYR A 131 -4.62 -1.45 -28.48
C TYR A 131 -5.03 -1.09 -29.90
N ALA A 132 -6.28 -1.37 -30.22
CA ALA A 132 -6.84 -1.05 -31.51
C ALA A 132 -8.32 -0.68 -31.42
N GLN A 133 -8.77 0.14 -32.36
CA GLN A 133 -10.19 0.39 -32.61
C GLN A 133 -10.68 -0.50 -33.75
N ILE A 134 -11.75 -1.26 -33.53
CA ILE A 134 -12.36 -2.11 -34.57
C ILE A 134 -13.25 -1.24 -35.47
N LEU A 135 -12.85 -1.12 -36.73
CA LEU A 135 -13.60 -0.42 -37.78
C LEU A 135 -14.61 -1.35 -38.48
N GLY A 136 -14.27 -2.63 -38.59
CA GLY A 136 -15.13 -3.65 -39.17
C GLY A 136 -14.70 -5.07 -38.83
N ALA A 137 -15.63 -6.00 -38.96
CA ALA A 137 -15.36 -7.43 -38.91
C ALA A 137 -15.87 -8.07 -40.20
N PHE A 138 -15.15 -9.07 -40.71
CA PHE A 138 -15.46 -9.74 -41.97
C PHE A 138 -15.25 -11.24 -41.87
N LEU A 139 -16.17 -12.02 -42.45
CA LEU A 139 -15.95 -13.42 -42.79
C LEU A 139 -15.76 -13.50 -44.30
N ILE A 140 -14.56 -13.89 -44.72
CA ILE A 140 -14.14 -13.87 -46.12
C ILE A 140 -13.81 -15.29 -46.55
N THR A 141 -14.49 -15.77 -47.59
CA THR A 141 -14.16 -17.05 -48.21
C THR A 141 -13.07 -16.85 -49.27
N VAL A 142 -11.97 -17.56 -49.11
CA VAL A 142 -10.82 -17.55 -50.01
C VAL A 142 -10.56 -18.95 -50.56
N ASN A 143 -10.13 -19.01 -51.81
CA ASN A 143 -9.59 -20.21 -52.42
C ASN A 143 -8.06 -20.11 -52.38
N HIS A 144 -7.42 -21.08 -51.74
CA HIS A 144 -5.97 -21.22 -51.72
C HIS A 144 -5.62 -22.64 -52.17
N HIS A 145 -4.86 -22.75 -53.26
CA HIS A 145 -4.52 -24.04 -53.90
C HIS A 145 -5.72 -24.97 -54.17
N GLY A 146 -6.87 -24.41 -54.54
CA GLY A 146 -8.07 -25.19 -54.87
C GLY A 146 -8.96 -25.54 -53.69
N VAL A 147 -8.61 -25.13 -52.47
CA VAL A 147 -9.42 -25.35 -51.26
C VAL A 147 -10.08 -24.03 -50.84
N ASP A 148 -11.41 -24.06 -50.72
CA ASP A 148 -12.18 -22.94 -50.18
C ASP A 148 -12.15 -22.97 -48.65
N GLN A 149 -11.78 -21.84 -48.04
CA GLN A 149 -11.76 -21.65 -46.59
C GLN A 149 -12.37 -20.31 -46.22
N THR A 150 -13.24 -20.29 -45.20
CA THR A 150 -13.80 -19.04 -44.65
C THR A 150 -12.96 -18.59 -43.47
N MET A 151 -12.49 -17.35 -43.52
CA MET A 151 -11.57 -16.77 -42.54
C MET A 151 -12.21 -15.57 -41.86
N GLU A 152 -12.00 -15.47 -40.54
CA GLU A 152 -12.49 -14.38 -39.70
C GLU A 152 -11.40 -13.30 -39.59
N VAL A 153 -11.75 -12.05 -39.87
CA VAL A 153 -10.80 -10.92 -39.87
C VAL A 153 -11.42 -9.69 -39.24
N LEU A 154 -10.68 -9.03 -38.34
CA LEU A 154 -10.98 -7.68 -37.86
C LEU A 154 -10.18 -6.67 -38.67
N TRP A 155 -10.83 -5.60 -39.13
CA TRP A 155 -10.18 -4.43 -39.69
C TRP A 155 -10.09 -3.35 -38.61
N VAL A 156 -8.88 -2.91 -38.31
CA VAL A 156 -8.59 -2.09 -37.13
C VAL A 156 -7.77 -0.84 -37.45
N ARG A 157 -7.88 0.16 -36.57
CA ARG A 157 -6.99 1.33 -36.49
C ARG A 157 -6.14 1.21 -35.22
N TRP A 158 -4.83 1.32 -35.35
CA TRP A 158 -3.88 1.05 -34.28
C TRP A 158 -3.62 2.26 -33.39
N PHE A 159 -3.38 1.99 -32.10
CA PHE A 159 -2.84 2.96 -31.15
C PHE A 159 -1.36 2.71 -30.89
N GLY A 160 -0.59 3.79 -30.79
CA GLY A 160 0.78 3.80 -30.29
C GLY A 160 0.88 4.39 -28.89
N ILE A 161 1.93 4.02 -28.16
CA ILE A 161 2.26 4.64 -26.87
C ILE A 161 2.73 6.07 -27.09
N VAL A 162 2.27 7.01 -26.26
CA VAL A 162 2.71 8.41 -26.35
C VAL A 162 4.20 8.51 -25.92
N PRO A 163 5.11 8.92 -26.82
CA PRO A 163 6.54 8.98 -26.51
C PRO A 163 6.84 9.87 -25.30
N GLY A 164 7.73 9.42 -24.42
CA GLY A 164 8.15 10.17 -23.23
C GLY A 164 7.12 10.22 -22.09
N HIS A 165 5.92 9.66 -22.25
CA HIS A 165 4.94 9.59 -21.17
C HIS A 165 5.30 8.50 -20.16
N GLN A 166 5.65 8.93 -18.95
CA GLN A 166 5.87 8.01 -17.83
C GLN A 166 4.54 7.66 -17.14
N TRP A 167 4.29 6.36 -17.00
CA TRP A 167 3.12 5.81 -16.35
C TRP A 167 3.49 4.74 -15.33
N GLY A 168 2.51 4.32 -14.52
CA GLY A 168 2.66 3.23 -13.55
C GLY A 168 2.23 3.61 -12.14
N ILE A 169 2.09 2.59 -11.30
CA ILE A 169 1.57 2.73 -9.92
C ILE A 169 2.40 3.73 -9.11
N LYS A 170 3.72 3.64 -9.18
CA LYS A 170 4.64 4.54 -8.45
C LYS A 170 4.54 6.00 -8.90
N LYS A 171 4.27 6.22 -10.18
CA LYS A 171 4.11 7.56 -10.76
C LYS A 171 2.68 8.09 -10.60
N ALA A 172 1.75 7.27 -10.12
CA ALA A 172 0.31 7.56 -10.02
C ALA A 172 -0.28 8.09 -11.33
N ARG A 173 0.14 7.52 -12.47
CA ARG A 173 -0.27 7.94 -13.82
C ARG A 173 -0.72 6.74 -14.65
N LEU A 174 -1.85 6.90 -15.34
CA LEU A 174 -2.37 5.89 -16.27
C LEU A 174 -1.50 5.79 -17.54
N PRO A 175 -1.43 4.60 -18.17
CA PRO A 175 -0.88 4.47 -19.52
C PRO A 175 -1.59 5.44 -20.47
N LYS A 176 -0.82 6.06 -21.37
CA LYS A 176 -1.33 7.03 -22.32
C LYS A 176 -0.95 6.62 -23.73
N ILE A 177 -1.95 6.57 -24.60
CA ILE A 177 -1.86 6.11 -25.99
C ILE A 177 -2.45 7.15 -26.92
N GLY A 178 -2.08 7.12 -28.20
CA GLY A 178 -2.67 7.94 -29.26
C GLY A 178 -2.80 7.13 -30.53
N PHE A 179 -3.65 7.54 -31.48
CA PHE A 179 -3.69 6.87 -32.77
C PHE A 179 -2.33 6.98 -33.47
N ILE A 180 -1.92 5.93 -34.17
CA ILE A 180 -0.78 6.03 -35.07
C ILE A 180 -1.14 7.02 -36.19
N PRO A 181 -0.28 8.02 -36.48
CA PRO A 181 -0.53 8.98 -37.56
C PRO A 181 -0.71 8.28 -38.91
N ASP A 182 -1.49 8.88 -39.82
CA ASP A 182 -1.80 8.39 -41.17
C ASP A 182 -0.56 8.06 -42.01
N THR A 183 -0.04 6.87 -41.75
CA THR A 183 1.13 6.21 -42.32
C THR A 183 0.68 4.81 -42.75
N SER A 184 1.55 4.04 -43.40
CA SER A 184 1.21 2.67 -43.84
C SER A 184 0.68 1.79 -42.71
N ASP A 185 1.05 2.08 -41.46
CA ASP A 185 0.84 1.21 -40.30
C ASP A 185 -0.32 1.66 -39.42
N ALA A 186 -0.99 2.76 -39.78
CA ALA A 186 -2.13 3.29 -39.02
C ALA A 186 -3.34 2.34 -39.03
N PHE A 187 -3.50 1.59 -40.12
CA PHE A 187 -4.58 0.64 -40.33
C PHE A 187 -4.03 -0.74 -40.67
N GLY A 188 -4.68 -1.78 -40.18
CA GLY A 188 -4.28 -3.16 -40.44
C GLY A 188 -5.39 -4.16 -40.20
N PHE A 189 -5.03 -5.43 -40.31
CA PHE A 189 -5.93 -6.55 -40.05
C PHE A 189 -5.47 -7.37 -38.86
N LEU A 190 -6.43 -7.83 -38.06
CA LEU A 190 -6.17 -8.58 -36.84
C LEU A 190 -6.99 -9.89 -36.83
N ASP A 191 -6.30 -10.98 -36.47
CA ASP A 191 -6.93 -12.25 -36.17
C ASP A 191 -7.71 -12.11 -34.85
N PRO A 192 -9.04 -12.34 -34.85
CA PRO A 192 -9.84 -12.17 -33.64
C PRO A 192 -9.46 -13.12 -32.49
N SER A 193 -8.72 -14.20 -32.76
CA SER A 193 -8.17 -15.10 -31.74
C SER A 193 -7.06 -14.46 -30.89
N LEU A 194 -6.46 -13.37 -31.35
CA LEU A 194 -5.40 -12.63 -30.64
C LEU A 194 -5.95 -11.57 -29.67
N VAL A 195 -7.26 -11.29 -29.72
CA VAL A 195 -7.90 -10.29 -28.87
C VAL A 195 -8.02 -10.80 -27.45
N LEU A 196 -7.38 -10.15 -26.48
CA LEU A 196 -7.52 -10.55 -25.08
C LEU A 196 -8.89 -10.22 -24.51
N ARG A 197 -9.35 -8.98 -24.73
CA ARG A 197 -10.63 -8.44 -24.28
C ARG A 197 -10.87 -7.00 -24.79
N ALA A 198 -12.03 -6.42 -24.48
CA ALA A 198 -12.29 -5.01 -24.68
C ALA A 198 -11.50 -4.15 -23.68
N CYS A 199 -11.23 -2.89 -24.03
CA CYS A 199 -10.62 -1.93 -23.13
C CYS A 199 -11.42 -0.61 -23.06
N HIS A 200 -11.36 0.05 -21.91
CA HIS A 200 -11.99 1.36 -21.72
C HIS A 200 -10.95 2.46 -21.85
N LEU A 201 -11.15 3.34 -22.84
CA LEU A 201 -10.26 4.47 -23.13
C LEU A 201 -10.93 5.79 -22.73
N ILE A 202 -10.20 6.65 -22.02
CA ILE A 202 -10.66 7.97 -21.58
C ILE A 202 -9.93 9.02 -22.42
N PRO A 203 -10.62 9.87 -23.21
CA PRO A 203 -9.96 10.95 -23.93
C PRO A 203 -9.14 11.85 -23.00
N ALA A 204 -7.94 12.24 -23.43
CA ALA A 204 -7.12 13.21 -22.72
C ALA A 204 -7.67 14.63 -22.95
N PHE A 205 -8.82 14.95 -22.34
CA PHE A 205 -9.58 16.19 -22.59
C PHE A 205 -8.73 17.47 -22.54
N ALA A 206 -7.71 17.51 -21.67
CA ALA A 206 -6.82 18.66 -21.53
C ALA A 206 -5.93 18.92 -22.76
N GLU A 207 -5.74 17.92 -23.63
CA GLU A 207 -4.90 18.00 -24.84
C GLU A 207 -5.71 18.22 -26.12
N GLY A 208 -7.05 18.26 -25.99
CA GLY A 208 -7.97 18.54 -27.09
C GLY A 208 -7.93 17.51 -28.22
N CYS A 209 -8.45 17.94 -29.37
CA CYS A 209 -8.45 17.18 -30.61
C CYS A 209 -7.38 17.71 -31.57
N THR A 210 -7.03 16.89 -32.56
CA THR A 210 -6.03 17.16 -33.59
C THR A 210 -6.45 16.58 -34.93
N ASP A 211 -6.07 17.26 -36.01
CA ASP A 211 -6.17 16.80 -37.40
C ASP A 211 -4.84 16.22 -37.93
N SER A 212 -3.81 16.17 -37.09
CA SER A 212 -2.48 15.66 -37.49
C SER A 212 -2.40 14.14 -37.60
N LEU A 213 -3.36 13.41 -37.00
CA LEU A 213 -3.36 11.94 -36.97
C LEU A 213 -4.05 11.33 -38.18
N LEU A 214 -5.04 12.04 -38.74
CA LEU A 214 -5.76 11.66 -39.95
C LEU A 214 -6.30 12.96 -40.57
N PRO A 215 -6.24 13.15 -41.90
CA PRO A 215 -6.71 14.39 -42.53
C PRO A 215 -8.11 14.82 -42.05
N CYS A 216 -8.27 16.12 -41.78
CA CYS A 216 -9.54 16.69 -41.33
C CYS A 216 -10.66 16.39 -42.34
N GLY A 217 -11.79 15.89 -41.84
CA GLY A 217 -12.96 15.56 -42.66
C GLY A 217 -13.64 14.24 -42.29
N PRO A 218 -14.76 13.90 -42.95
CA PRO A 218 -15.49 12.67 -42.68
C PRO A 218 -14.67 11.45 -43.08
N SER A 219 -14.50 10.51 -42.16
CA SER A 219 -13.85 9.22 -42.42
C SER A 219 -14.58 8.09 -41.71
N VAL A 220 -14.57 6.90 -42.31
CA VAL A 220 -15.04 5.65 -41.67
C VAL A 220 -14.24 5.30 -40.42
N ALA A 221 -13.04 5.85 -40.26
CA ALA A 221 -12.21 5.70 -39.06
C ALA A 221 -12.67 6.55 -37.86
N ARG A 222 -13.64 7.47 -38.05
CA ARG A 222 -14.18 8.36 -37.02
C ARG A 222 -15.62 8.00 -36.68
N GLU A 223 -16.00 8.21 -35.42
CA GLU A 223 -17.37 7.99 -34.98
C GLU A 223 -18.28 9.17 -35.31
N ASN A 224 -19.59 8.92 -35.47
CA ASN A 224 -20.67 9.90 -35.42
C ASN A 224 -20.51 11.20 -36.26
N GLY A 225 -19.64 11.20 -37.28
CA GLY A 225 -19.38 12.38 -38.12
C GLY A 225 -18.34 13.35 -37.54
N ASP A 226 -17.53 12.91 -36.58
CA ASP A 226 -16.41 13.68 -36.04
C ASP A 226 -15.43 14.07 -37.17
N LEU A 227 -14.84 15.27 -37.03
CA LEU A 227 -13.98 15.88 -38.04
C LEU A 227 -12.49 15.79 -37.70
N ASP A 228 -12.17 15.54 -36.42
CA ASP A 228 -10.84 15.43 -35.85
C ASP A 228 -10.77 14.23 -34.86
N ASP A 229 -9.55 13.86 -34.47
CA ASP A 229 -9.31 12.80 -33.50
C ASP A 229 -8.87 13.40 -32.16
N TRP A 230 -9.20 12.78 -31.03
CA TRP A 230 -8.55 13.15 -29.76
C TRP A 230 -7.03 12.96 -29.86
N THR A 231 -6.27 13.93 -29.35
CA THR A 231 -4.79 13.90 -29.38
C THR A 231 -4.23 12.66 -28.70
N ALA A 232 -4.83 12.23 -27.59
CA ALA A 232 -4.45 11.04 -26.85
C ALA A 232 -5.60 10.52 -25.97
N TYR A 233 -5.41 9.31 -25.46
CA TYR A 233 -6.30 8.62 -24.54
C TYR A 233 -5.52 8.06 -23.37
N TYR A 234 -6.14 8.03 -22.19
CA TYR A 234 -5.68 7.26 -21.05
C TYR A 234 -6.36 5.89 -21.06
N VAL A 235 -5.56 4.83 -20.86
CA VAL A 235 -6.09 3.49 -20.67
C VAL A 235 -6.60 3.37 -19.23
N ASN A 236 -7.91 3.14 -19.06
CA ASN A 236 -8.49 3.02 -17.72
C ASN A 236 -8.20 1.63 -17.13
N ILE A 237 -7.04 1.48 -16.50
CA ILE A 237 -6.66 0.24 -15.80
C ILE A 237 -7.56 -0.08 -14.60
N PHE A 238 -8.44 0.84 -14.20
CA PHE A 238 -9.40 0.67 -13.10
C PHE A 238 -10.83 0.42 -13.59
N ALA A 239 -11.03 0.16 -14.88
CA ALA A 239 -12.35 -0.14 -15.44
C ALA A 239 -13.01 -1.33 -14.71
N ASP A 240 -12.22 -2.36 -14.38
CA ASP A 240 -12.62 -3.46 -13.52
C ASP A 240 -11.39 -4.11 -12.85
N ARG A 241 -11.63 -5.14 -12.03
CA ARG A 241 -10.57 -5.84 -11.28
C ARG A 241 -9.64 -6.64 -12.17
N ASP A 242 -10.16 -7.19 -13.27
CA ASP A 242 -9.37 -7.98 -14.21
C ASP A 242 -8.44 -7.08 -15.02
N MET A 243 -8.93 -5.93 -15.50
CA MET A 243 -8.13 -4.89 -16.12
C MET A 243 -7.01 -4.43 -15.20
N TYR A 244 -7.30 -4.18 -13.92
CA TYR A 244 -6.26 -3.83 -12.96
C TYR A 244 -5.23 -4.97 -12.85
N ALA A 245 -5.68 -6.19 -12.53
CA ALA A 245 -4.82 -7.36 -12.34
C ALA A 245 -3.83 -7.61 -13.51
N ARG A 246 -4.27 -7.41 -14.76
CA ARG A 246 -3.43 -7.52 -15.98
C ARG A 246 -2.22 -6.59 -15.98
N PHE A 247 -2.35 -5.38 -15.43
CA PHE A 247 -1.28 -4.37 -15.43
C PHE A 247 -0.35 -4.47 -14.22
N ILE A 248 -0.84 -5.04 -13.11
CA ILE A 248 -0.09 -5.08 -11.85
C ILE A 248 0.75 -6.34 -11.74
N GLY A 249 0.49 -7.36 -12.55
CA GLY A 249 1.31 -8.57 -12.52
C GLY A 249 0.74 -9.74 -11.71
N PHE A 250 -0.58 -9.78 -11.44
CA PHE A 250 -1.14 -10.83 -10.56
C PHE A 250 -2.41 -11.46 -11.12
N GLY A 251 -2.61 -12.76 -10.88
CA GLY A 251 -3.84 -13.46 -11.26
C GLY A 251 -3.55 -14.79 -11.94
N VAL A 252 -3.97 -15.89 -11.30
CA VAL A 252 -3.71 -17.26 -11.79
C VAL A 252 -4.38 -17.50 -13.15
N GLY A 253 -5.48 -16.80 -13.46
CA GLY A 253 -6.13 -16.90 -14.77
C GLY A 253 -5.38 -16.21 -15.91
N HIS A 254 -4.40 -15.37 -15.60
CA HIS A 254 -3.53 -14.73 -16.60
C HIS A 254 -2.25 -15.53 -16.84
N ASP A 255 -1.74 -16.27 -15.83
CA ASP A 255 -0.62 -17.22 -15.97
C ASP A 255 -0.85 -18.26 -17.09
N THR A 256 -2.12 -18.57 -17.37
CA THR A 256 -2.52 -19.48 -18.45
C THR A 256 -2.59 -18.83 -19.83
N GLN A 257 -2.59 -17.50 -19.91
CA GLN A 257 -2.73 -16.74 -21.17
C GLN A 257 -1.37 -16.25 -21.71
N TYR A 258 -0.36 -16.01 -20.85
CA TYR A 258 0.97 -15.52 -21.27
C TYR A 258 2.05 -15.65 -20.18
N ASP A 259 3.34 -15.68 -20.56
CA ASP A 259 4.48 -15.81 -19.64
C ASP A 259 4.77 -14.48 -18.91
N TRP A 260 4.59 -14.49 -17.59
CA TRP A 260 4.78 -13.34 -16.71
C TRP A 260 6.22 -12.86 -16.55
N SER A 261 7.22 -13.65 -16.94
CA SER A 261 8.63 -13.22 -16.86
C SER A 261 8.95 -11.99 -17.73
N ILE A 262 8.05 -11.64 -18.65
CA ILE A 262 8.12 -10.47 -19.54
C ILE A 262 7.58 -9.18 -18.86
N ILE A 263 6.67 -9.28 -17.87
CA ILE A 263 5.91 -8.14 -17.31
C ILE A 263 6.51 -7.69 -15.95
N ASN A 264 7.81 -7.90 -15.74
CA ASN A 264 8.46 -7.59 -14.46
C ASN A 264 8.48 -6.07 -14.18
N PHE A 265 7.42 -5.56 -13.54
CA PHE A 265 7.40 -4.24 -12.88
C PHE A 265 8.21 -4.25 -11.58
N GLU A 266 9.40 -4.87 -11.61
CA GLU A 266 10.35 -4.74 -10.52
C GLU A 266 10.80 -3.28 -10.45
N ASN A 267 10.25 -2.57 -9.47
CA ASN A 267 10.91 -1.50 -8.73
C ASN A 267 12.03 -0.72 -9.44
N GLN A 268 11.70 0.23 -10.31
CA GLN A 268 12.64 1.29 -10.75
C GLN A 268 11.86 2.61 -10.74
N ASP A 269 12.33 3.73 -10.18
CA ASP A 269 13.67 4.31 -10.28
C ASP A 269 14.68 3.83 -9.22
N THR A 270 15.62 2.99 -9.62
CA THR A 270 17.00 3.06 -9.13
C THR A 270 17.74 4.00 -10.06
N GLU A 271 18.41 5.00 -9.49
CA GLU A 271 19.62 5.66 -9.99
C GLU A 271 19.72 5.82 -11.52
N ASP A 272 19.28 6.97 -12.04
CA ASP A 272 19.98 7.74 -13.08
C ASP A 272 19.16 9.00 -13.42
N ASN A 273 19.52 10.12 -12.77
CA ASN A 273 19.47 11.48 -13.32
C ASN A 273 20.04 12.44 -12.27
N ILE A 274 21.37 12.46 -12.21
CA ILE A 274 22.12 13.65 -11.79
C ILE A 274 21.80 14.71 -12.85
N LEU A 275 20.91 15.66 -12.52
CA LEU A 275 20.80 16.90 -13.28
C LEU A 275 21.56 17.99 -12.52
N ASP A 276 22.81 18.12 -12.94
CA ASP A 276 23.58 19.35 -13.17
C ASP A 276 22.99 20.62 -12.52
N GLU A 277 23.47 20.94 -11.32
CA GLU A 277 23.59 22.32 -10.84
C GLU A 277 24.47 23.08 -11.84
N ASN A 278 23.88 23.75 -12.83
CA ASN A 278 24.39 24.99 -13.44
C ASN A 278 23.53 25.39 -14.66
N GLN A 279 22.41 26.08 -14.41
CA GLN A 279 21.93 27.18 -15.26
C GLN A 279 20.73 27.90 -14.61
N ILE A 280 21.04 28.94 -13.85
CA ILE A 280 20.13 30.06 -13.55
C ILE A 280 20.32 31.09 -14.68
N PRO A 281 19.22 31.55 -15.30
CA PRO A 281 18.75 32.93 -15.08
C PRO A 281 17.21 32.94 -14.94
N GLY A 282 16.53 33.72 -14.11
CA GLY A 282 16.85 34.93 -13.37
C GLY A 282 15.52 35.71 -13.29
N ASN A 283 15.09 36.04 -12.07
CA ASN A 283 14.06 37.01 -11.66
C ASN A 283 12.77 37.16 -12.48
N TYR A 284 11.61 36.85 -11.86
CA TYR A 284 10.50 37.80 -11.70
C TYR A 284 9.80 37.60 -10.35
N GLU A 285 9.29 38.70 -9.83
CA GLU A 285 9.10 39.04 -8.43
C GLU A 285 7.88 38.41 -7.75
N GLU A 286 7.96 38.41 -6.41
CA GLU A 286 6.87 38.19 -5.45
C GLU A 286 5.60 38.96 -5.83
N ASN A 287 4.46 38.26 -5.81
CA ASN A 287 3.21 38.86 -5.36
C ASN A 287 2.38 37.81 -4.62
N ASP A 288 2.37 38.01 -3.30
CA ASP A 288 1.42 37.48 -2.33
C ASP A 288 0.00 37.92 -2.70
N SER A 289 -0.87 36.97 -3.06
CA SER A 289 -2.33 37.11 -2.91
C SER A 289 -3.03 35.74 -2.91
N GLY A 290 -3.50 35.31 -1.74
CA GLY A 290 -4.74 34.53 -1.60
C GLY A 290 -4.72 33.05 -2.02
N ALA A 291 -4.20 32.17 -1.16
CA ALA A 291 -4.46 30.74 -1.24
C ALA A 291 -5.92 30.43 -0.86
N ASN A 292 -6.80 30.39 -1.87
CA ASN A 292 -8.10 29.76 -1.78
C ASN A 292 -7.90 28.25 -2.01
N TYR A 293 -7.77 27.48 -0.93
CA TYR A 293 -7.67 26.01 -1.00
C TYR A 293 -9.02 25.43 -1.43
N CYS A 294 -9.10 24.99 -2.68
CA CYS A 294 -10.19 24.16 -3.17
C CYS A 294 -10.06 22.74 -2.58
N ASN A 295 -11.02 22.37 -1.75
CA ASN A 295 -11.22 21.01 -1.23
C ASN A 295 -11.37 20.00 -2.38
N GLY A 296 -10.55 18.96 -2.38
CA GLY A 296 -10.71 17.75 -3.20
C GLY A 296 -10.68 16.50 -2.30
N GLU A 297 -11.71 16.35 -1.46
CA GLU A 297 -11.97 15.10 -0.75
C GLU A 297 -12.73 14.14 -1.68
N THR A 298 -12.13 13.02 -2.06
CA THR A 298 -12.89 11.83 -2.47
C THR A 298 -12.13 10.56 -2.09
N ALA A 299 -12.15 10.23 -0.80
CA ALA A 299 -11.92 8.87 -0.33
C ALA A 299 -13.29 8.17 -0.23
N CYS A 300 -13.45 7.08 -0.98
CA CYS A 300 -14.64 6.24 -0.99
C CYS A 300 -14.78 5.49 0.34
N ASP A 301 -15.55 6.06 1.27
CA ASP A 301 -16.10 5.34 2.42
C ASP A 301 -17.32 4.54 1.93
N THR A 302 -17.16 3.24 1.68
CA THR A 302 -18.32 2.35 1.52
C THR A 302 -18.69 1.77 2.88
N ASP A 303 -19.88 2.15 3.35
CA ASP A 303 -20.53 1.64 4.55
C ASP A 303 -20.68 0.11 4.51
N ILE A 304 -20.21 -0.54 5.59
CA ILE A 304 -20.45 -1.97 5.82
C ILE A 304 -21.84 -2.13 6.46
N GLY A 305 -22.87 -2.16 5.60
CA GLY A 305 -24.15 -2.89 5.73
C GLY A 305 -25.25 -2.35 6.64
N MET A 306 -26.49 -2.27 6.13
CA MET A 306 -27.68 -2.95 6.67
C MET A 306 -28.94 -2.80 5.76
N GLU A 307 -29.66 -3.95 5.64
CA GLU A 307 -31.12 -4.23 5.56
C GLU A 307 -32.00 -3.43 4.56
N GLY A 308 -32.91 -3.98 3.75
CA GLY A 308 -33.83 -5.11 3.93
C GLY A 308 -35.27 -4.56 3.77
N GLY A 309 -35.93 -4.84 2.65
CA GLY A 309 -37.31 -4.40 2.39
C GLY A 309 -37.75 -4.71 0.96
N GLU A 310 -38.65 -5.69 0.82
CA GLU A 310 -39.46 -5.95 -0.37
C GLU A 310 -40.33 -4.72 -0.66
N ASP A 311 -40.51 -4.38 -1.93
CA ASP A 311 -41.77 -3.87 -2.48
C ASP A 311 -41.71 -3.93 -4.02
N THR A 312 -42.60 -4.77 -4.56
CA THR A 312 -43.14 -4.84 -5.92
C THR A 312 -43.68 -3.50 -6.41
N PHE A 313 -43.62 -3.23 -7.73
CA PHE A 313 -44.57 -2.48 -8.60
C PHE A 313 -43.85 -2.32 -9.95
N ASP A 314 -44.15 -3.15 -10.94
CA ASP A 314 -45.23 -3.06 -11.93
C ASP A 314 -44.74 -2.40 -13.23
N ASP A 315 -45.01 -3.14 -14.30
CA ASP A 315 -44.79 -2.88 -15.72
C ASP A 315 -45.68 -1.73 -16.25
N ASP A 316 -45.65 -1.57 -17.58
CA ASP A 316 -46.48 -0.75 -18.49
C ASP A 316 -45.73 0.48 -19.02
N ASP A 317 -45.64 0.78 -20.32
CA ASP A 317 -46.10 0.21 -21.60
C ASP A 317 -45.25 0.94 -22.68
N ASP A 318 -44.69 0.35 -23.74
CA ASP A 318 -45.29 -0.27 -24.95
C ASP A 318 -45.58 0.72 -26.11
N GLU A 319 -45.74 0.13 -27.31
CA GLU A 319 -46.13 0.70 -28.63
C GLU A 319 -44.97 1.05 -29.59
N ASP A 320 -44.79 0.44 -30.78
CA ASP A 320 -45.72 -0.07 -31.82
C ASP A 320 -44.90 -0.92 -32.84
N LEU A 321 -45.36 -1.90 -33.63
CA LEU A 321 -46.64 -2.56 -33.94
C LEU A 321 -46.32 -3.86 -34.69
N GLU A 322 -46.95 -4.97 -34.29
CA GLU A 322 -47.11 -6.18 -35.10
C GLU A 322 -48.29 -6.07 -36.08
N ASN A 323 -48.28 -6.88 -37.13
CA ASN A 323 -49.52 -7.44 -37.66
C ASN A 323 -49.30 -8.85 -38.23
N SER A 324 -49.85 -9.85 -37.54
CA SER A 324 -50.91 -10.75 -38.01
C SER A 324 -50.71 -12.22 -37.60
N ASN A 325 -51.57 -12.62 -36.65
CA ASN A 325 -52.30 -13.88 -36.52
C ASN A 325 -51.68 -15.15 -37.11
N THR A 326 -51.49 -16.16 -36.25
CA THR A 326 -52.38 -17.33 -36.26
C THR A 326 -52.22 -18.14 -34.97
N GLU A 327 -53.38 -18.46 -34.41
CA GLU A 327 -53.64 -19.40 -33.32
C GLU A 327 -53.16 -20.81 -33.69
N ASP A 328 -52.67 -21.58 -32.70
CA ASP A 328 -53.07 -22.98 -32.53
C ASP A 328 -52.66 -23.50 -31.14
N GLU A 329 -53.68 -23.93 -30.39
CA GLU A 329 -53.63 -24.62 -29.10
C GLU A 329 -53.07 -26.05 -29.20
N PHE A 330 -52.38 -26.54 -28.15
CA PHE A 330 -52.76 -27.70 -27.30
C PHE A 330 -51.56 -28.26 -26.50
N SER A 331 -51.67 -28.17 -25.16
CA SER A 331 -51.42 -29.16 -24.08
C SER A 331 -50.65 -30.47 -24.43
N ASP A 332 -49.87 -31.15 -23.60
CA ASP A 332 -49.76 -31.23 -22.13
C ASP A 332 -48.68 -32.30 -21.79
N VAL A 333 -48.27 -32.32 -20.52
CA VAL A 333 -47.70 -33.43 -19.70
C VAL A 333 -46.17 -33.64 -19.61
N GLU A 334 -45.75 -33.49 -18.35
CA GLU A 334 -44.52 -33.87 -17.65
C GLU A 334 -44.12 -35.35 -17.78
N GLU A 335 -42.84 -35.68 -17.58
CA GLU A 335 -42.41 -36.50 -16.42
C GLU A 335 -40.88 -36.65 -16.39
N ASN A 336 -40.36 -36.54 -15.16
CA ASN A 336 -38.97 -36.59 -14.76
C ASN A 336 -38.48 -38.03 -14.52
N GLU A 337 -37.16 -38.19 -14.76
CA GLU A 337 -36.16 -38.96 -14.01
C GLU A 337 -36.42 -40.45 -13.69
N ASN A 338 -35.43 -41.33 -13.92
CA ASN A 338 -34.58 -41.85 -12.83
C ASN A 338 -33.48 -42.84 -13.33
N GLU A 339 -32.52 -43.07 -12.44
CA GLU A 339 -31.56 -44.20 -12.31
C GLU A 339 -30.24 -44.14 -13.09
N GLY A 340 -29.06 -44.41 -12.52
CA GLY A 340 -28.67 -44.96 -11.21
C GLY A 340 -27.34 -45.72 -11.36
N GLU A 341 -26.41 -45.51 -10.41
CA GLU A 341 -25.31 -46.39 -9.91
C GLU A 341 -24.34 -47.08 -10.92
N GLU A 342 -23.08 -47.45 -10.68
CA GLU A 342 -22.23 -47.75 -9.52
C GLU A 342 -20.79 -47.95 -10.07
N VAL A 343 -19.71 -47.67 -9.32
CA VAL A 343 -18.35 -48.18 -9.67
C VAL A 343 -17.61 -48.59 -8.39
N PRO A 344 -17.02 -49.81 -8.32
CA PRO A 344 -16.32 -50.30 -7.15
C PRO A 344 -14.80 -50.01 -7.15
N GLU A 345 -14.29 -50.03 -5.93
CA GLU A 345 -12.93 -49.84 -5.42
C GLU A 345 -12.00 -51.05 -5.72
N PHE A 346 -10.68 -50.84 -5.94
CA PHE A 346 -9.58 -51.41 -5.13
C PHE A 346 -8.13 -51.26 -5.67
N LYS A 347 -7.25 -50.93 -4.71
CA LYS A 347 -5.86 -51.39 -4.45
C LYS A 347 -4.62 -50.74 -5.12
N ARG A 348 -3.91 -50.02 -4.25
CA ARG A 348 -2.47 -49.69 -4.21
C ARG A 348 -1.55 -50.92 -4.36
N ILE A 349 -0.43 -50.73 -5.06
CA ILE A 349 0.86 -51.34 -4.76
C ILE A 349 1.93 -50.23 -4.79
N ALA A 350 2.78 -50.19 -3.77
CA ALA A 350 3.88 -49.24 -3.60
C ALA A 350 5.23 -49.91 -3.92
N TYR A 351 6.18 -49.12 -4.44
CA TYR A 351 7.56 -48.89 -3.95
C TYR A 351 8.62 -48.64 -5.05
N SER A 352 9.19 -47.43 -4.96
CA SER A 352 10.64 -47.09 -4.95
C SER A 352 11.48 -46.94 -6.23
N TYR A 353 12.40 -45.95 -6.13
CA TYR A 353 13.52 -45.52 -6.99
C TYR A 353 13.12 -44.72 -8.24
N GLY A 354 13.69 -43.56 -8.59
CA GLY A 354 14.78 -42.72 -8.09
C GLY A 354 15.06 -41.71 -9.23
N PHE A 355 15.14 -40.42 -8.91
CA PHE A 355 15.36 -39.33 -9.88
C PHE A 355 16.82 -39.31 -10.36
N SER A 356 17.07 -39.59 -11.65
CA SER A 356 18.17 -39.00 -12.46
C SER A 356 18.29 -39.69 -13.83
N ASP A 357 18.54 -38.89 -14.87
CA ASP A 357 18.91 -39.28 -16.25
C ASP A 357 17.83 -39.87 -17.15
N VAL A 358 17.34 -39.08 -18.12
CA VAL A 358 17.63 -39.22 -19.56
C VAL A 358 16.99 -38.01 -20.27
N ARG A 359 17.75 -36.91 -20.38
CA ARG A 359 17.45 -35.78 -21.26
C ARG A 359 18.58 -35.67 -22.29
N ARG A 360 18.67 -36.65 -23.19
CA ARG A 360 19.50 -36.62 -24.42
C ARG A 360 19.22 -37.89 -25.21
N HIS A 361 19.09 -37.73 -26.53
CA HIS A 361 18.73 -38.73 -27.55
C HIS A 361 17.21 -38.83 -27.77
N PHE A 362 16.69 -38.04 -28.71
CA PHE A 362 15.96 -38.55 -29.88
C PHE A 362 15.56 -37.37 -30.78
N PHE A 363 16.57 -36.74 -31.40
CA PHE A 363 16.43 -36.11 -32.71
C PHE A 363 17.43 -36.83 -33.62
N ALA A 364 16.97 -37.89 -34.27
CA ALA A 364 17.66 -38.52 -35.39
C ALA A 364 16.59 -39.28 -36.20
N GLY A 365 16.56 -38.99 -37.51
CA GLY A 365 15.42 -39.20 -38.38
C GLY A 365 14.99 -40.64 -38.60
N LEU A 366 13.78 -40.80 -39.13
CA LEU A 366 13.50 -41.62 -40.29
C LEU A 366 12.22 -41.10 -40.97
N SER A 367 12.38 -40.69 -42.22
CA SER A 367 11.32 -40.49 -43.20
C SER A 367 10.99 -41.84 -43.83
N LEU A 368 9.71 -42.19 -43.91
CA LEU A 368 9.15 -43.04 -44.97
C LEU A 368 7.62 -42.91 -44.96
N GLU A 369 7.11 -42.42 -46.09
CA GLU A 369 5.70 -42.33 -46.47
C GLU A 369 5.01 -43.70 -46.42
N GLY A 370 3.72 -43.71 -46.11
CA GLY A 370 2.88 -44.90 -46.27
C GLY A 370 1.56 -44.80 -45.53
N SER A 371 0.55 -44.29 -46.22
CA SER A 371 -0.85 -44.20 -45.84
C SER A 371 -1.38 -45.34 -44.96
N LEU A 372 -1.74 -45.02 -43.73
CA LEU A 372 -2.83 -45.68 -43.02
C LEU A 372 -3.78 -44.60 -42.51
N SER A 373 -4.79 -44.35 -43.32
CA SER A 373 -6.06 -43.76 -42.93
C SER A 373 -6.61 -44.46 -41.68
N ILE A 374 -6.45 -43.83 -40.52
CA ILE A 374 -7.28 -44.14 -39.35
C ILE A 374 -8.28 -43.00 -39.29
N ILE A 375 -9.49 -43.28 -39.78
CA ILE A 375 -10.69 -42.51 -39.51
C ILE A 375 -10.80 -42.48 -37.98
N ALA A 376 -10.29 -41.41 -37.36
CA ALA A 376 -10.56 -41.12 -35.97
C ALA A 376 -12.01 -40.67 -35.92
N THR A 377 -12.92 -41.62 -35.71
CA THR A 377 -14.31 -41.31 -35.35
C THR A 377 -14.32 -40.32 -34.18
N GLU A 378 -15.28 -39.40 -34.11
CA GLU A 378 -15.43 -38.45 -32.98
C GLU A 378 -15.34 -39.14 -31.61
N ALA A 379 -15.80 -40.39 -31.52
CA ALA A 379 -15.67 -41.24 -30.33
C ALA A 379 -14.22 -41.53 -29.90
N THR A 380 -13.27 -41.66 -30.83
CA THR A 380 -11.83 -41.80 -30.53
C THR A 380 -11.21 -40.48 -30.09
N GLN A 381 -11.64 -39.35 -30.65
CA GLN A 381 -11.15 -38.01 -30.28
C GLN A 381 -11.69 -37.60 -28.90
N GLU A 382 -12.97 -37.83 -28.62
CA GLU A 382 -13.54 -37.68 -27.28
C GLU A 382 -12.90 -38.61 -26.24
N ARG A 383 -12.44 -39.81 -26.63
CA ARG A 383 -11.75 -40.73 -25.73
C ARG A 383 -10.33 -40.26 -25.41
N VAL A 384 -9.62 -39.74 -26.41
CA VAL A 384 -8.31 -39.11 -26.22
C VAL A 384 -8.45 -37.85 -25.36
N ILE A 385 -9.43 -36.98 -25.64
CA ILE A 385 -9.70 -35.77 -24.84
C ILE A 385 -10.14 -36.12 -23.42
N ARG A 386 -10.98 -37.15 -23.21
CA ARG A 386 -11.35 -37.62 -21.85
C ARG A 386 -10.15 -38.21 -21.12
N TYR A 387 -9.26 -38.92 -21.82
CA TYR A 387 -8.03 -39.46 -21.25
C TYR A 387 -7.05 -38.35 -20.87
N GLU A 388 -6.86 -37.36 -21.73
CA GLU A 388 -6.04 -36.17 -21.46
C GLU A 388 -6.63 -35.31 -20.35
N THR A 389 -7.95 -35.11 -20.33
CA THR A 389 -8.66 -34.40 -19.25
C THR A 389 -8.50 -35.12 -17.92
N ARG A 390 -8.56 -36.47 -17.90
CA ARG A 390 -8.31 -37.28 -16.71
C ARG A 390 -6.84 -37.23 -16.29
N LEU A 391 -5.91 -37.22 -17.24
CA LEU A 391 -4.48 -37.11 -16.98
C LEU A 391 -4.12 -35.71 -16.45
N GLN A 392 -4.73 -34.66 -16.97
CA GLN A 392 -4.58 -33.27 -16.50
C GLN A 392 -5.24 -33.08 -15.14
N ARG A 393 -6.42 -33.68 -14.89
CA ARG A 393 -7.04 -33.71 -13.55
C ARG A 393 -6.20 -34.52 -12.57
N ALA A 394 -5.62 -35.64 -12.98
CA ALA A 394 -4.72 -36.43 -12.13
C ALA A 394 -3.43 -35.66 -11.82
N LYS A 395 -2.83 -35.01 -12.82
CA LYS A 395 -1.67 -34.11 -12.63
C LYS A 395 -2.01 -32.91 -11.76
N ARG A 396 -3.18 -32.30 -11.92
CA ARG A 396 -3.72 -31.24 -11.05
C ARG A 396 -3.90 -31.75 -9.63
N ASP A 397 -4.53 -32.90 -9.44
CA ASP A 397 -4.82 -33.45 -8.12
C ASP A 397 -3.55 -33.99 -7.44
N GLU A 398 -2.55 -34.42 -8.21
CA GLU A 398 -1.21 -34.79 -7.76
C GLU A 398 -0.38 -33.54 -7.43
N PHE A 399 -0.46 -32.48 -8.23
CA PHE A 399 0.15 -31.17 -7.98
C PHE A 399 -0.45 -30.48 -6.75
N ILE A 400 -1.79 -30.48 -6.61
CA ILE A 400 -2.51 -30.03 -5.40
C ILE A 400 -2.09 -30.85 -4.18
N ARG A 401 -1.86 -32.16 -4.34
CA ARG A 401 -1.42 -33.04 -3.23
C ARG A 401 0.06 -32.91 -2.88
N THR A 402 0.92 -32.46 -3.80
CA THR A 402 2.39 -32.50 -3.64
C THR A 402 3.04 -31.15 -3.40
N GLN A 403 2.41 -30.01 -3.76
CA GLN A 403 3.13 -28.73 -3.81
C GLN A 403 2.67 -27.60 -2.86
N LEU A 404 1.52 -27.62 -2.17
CA LEU A 404 1.29 -26.68 -1.05
C LEU A 404 0.06 -27.06 -0.20
N PRO A 405 0.17 -27.14 1.14
CA PRO A 405 -0.95 -26.74 1.97
C PRO A 405 -1.20 -25.25 1.72
N LEU A 406 -2.41 -24.85 1.31
CA LEU A 406 -2.79 -23.45 1.13
C LEU A 406 -2.44 -22.64 2.42
N PRO A 407 -1.43 -21.74 2.44
CA PRO A 407 -0.78 -21.33 3.69
C PRO A 407 -1.60 -20.41 4.60
N ILE A 408 -2.62 -19.72 4.09
CA ILE A 408 -3.41 -18.74 4.88
C ILE A 408 -4.84 -19.21 5.15
N LYS A 409 -5.45 -19.96 4.22
CA LYS A 409 -6.81 -20.52 4.42
C LYS A 409 -6.82 -21.73 5.35
N SER A 410 -5.66 -22.35 5.59
CA SER A 410 -5.49 -23.43 6.57
C SER A 410 -5.08 -22.95 7.95
N LEU A 411 -4.75 -21.66 8.11
CA LEU A 411 -4.42 -21.11 9.42
C LEU A 411 -5.69 -21.05 10.27
N PRO A 412 -5.62 -21.51 11.53
CA PRO A 412 -6.63 -21.18 12.52
C PRO A 412 -6.81 -19.66 12.62
N ASN A 413 -8.04 -19.23 12.87
CA ASN A 413 -8.39 -17.80 12.96
C ASN A 413 -7.53 -17.07 13.99
N GLU A 414 -7.05 -17.76 15.02
CA GLU A 414 -6.17 -17.24 16.06
C GLU A 414 -4.82 -16.79 15.49
N LEU A 415 -4.19 -17.63 14.64
CA LEU A 415 -2.91 -17.31 14.00
C LEU A 415 -3.10 -16.22 12.95
N LEU A 416 -4.17 -16.29 12.18
CA LEU A 416 -4.51 -15.24 11.22
C LEU A 416 -4.72 -13.90 11.94
N CYS A 417 -5.44 -13.89 13.07
CA CYS A 417 -5.64 -12.68 13.87
C CYS A 417 -4.32 -12.09 14.38
N GLN A 418 -3.41 -12.95 14.86
CA GLN A 418 -2.09 -12.51 15.32
C GLN A 418 -1.30 -11.85 14.19
N ILE A 419 -1.22 -12.52 13.02
CA ILE A 419 -0.54 -11.98 11.84
C ILE A 419 -1.11 -10.62 11.45
N LEU A 420 -2.43 -10.52 11.32
CA LEU A 420 -3.09 -9.27 10.91
C LEU A 420 -2.86 -8.13 11.92
N LYS A 421 -2.90 -8.43 13.22
CA LYS A 421 -2.60 -7.43 14.25
C LYS A 421 -1.17 -6.95 14.18
N THR A 422 -0.21 -7.87 14.08
CA THR A 422 1.21 -7.52 13.96
C THR A 422 1.43 -6.63 12.75
N VAL A 423 0.83 -6.94 11.60
CA VAL A 423 0.94 -6.10 10.39
C VAL A 423 0.41 -4.69 10.65
N ILE A 424 -0.74 -4.55 11.33
CA ILE A 424 -1.29 -3.22 11.66
C ILE A 424 -0.35 -2.48 12.62
N GLU A 425 0.16 -3.14 13.66
CA GLU A 425 1.03 -2.57 14.69
C GLU A 425 2.42 -2.19 14.18
N THR A 426 2.96 -2.91 13.18
CA THR A 426 4.27 -2.61 12.59
C THR A 426 4.19 -1.66 11.39
N THR A 427 3.01 -1.18 11.01
CA THR A 427 2.88 -0.24 9.88
C THR A 427 3.28 1.17 10.33
N PRO A 428 4.18 1.87 9.60
CA PRO A 428 4.62 3.22 9.95
C PRO A 428 3.46 4.22 10.07
N ALA A 429 3.53 5.11 11.05
CA ALA A 429 2.43 5.97 11.52
C ALA A 429 2.01 7.12 10.57
N ARG A 430 2.34 7.06 9.28
CA ARG A 430 2.21 8.23 8.37
C ARG A 430 0.75 8.64 8.09
N LEU A 431 -0.23 7.74 8.24
CA LEU A 431 -1.65 7.98 7.90
C LEU A 431 -2.65 7.18 8.77
N ASP A 432 -2.36 6.97 10.05
CA ASP A 432 -3.18 6.12 10.96
C ASP A 432 -3.33 4.66 10.47
N PRO A 433 -2.41 3.77 10.88
CA PRO A 433 -2.39 2.39 10.41
C PRO A 433 -3.62 1.59 10.88
N HIS A 434 -4.24 1.94 12.01
CA HIS A 434 -5.39 1.20 12.54
C HIS A 434 -6.66 1.41 11.73
N ARG A 435 -6.77 2.55 11.04
CA ARG A 435 -7.82 2.78 10.05
C ARG A 435 -7.41 2.25 8.68
N VAL A 436 -6.32 2.77 8.12
CA VAL A 436 -5.96 2.53 6.70
C VAL A 436 -5.60 1.07 6.47
N ARG A 437 -4.63 0.55 7.23
CA ARG A 437 -4.14 -0.81 7.00
C ARG A 437 -5.20 -1.86 7.30
N LYS A 438 -6.02 -1.63 8.32
CA LYS A 438 -7.15 -2.52 8.63
C LYS A 438 -8.17 -2.57 7.50
N CYS A 439 -8.48 -1.44 6.87
CA CYS A 439 -9.37 -1.40 5.71
C CYS A 439 -8.78 -2.16 4.53
N GLU A 440 -7.49 -1.95 4.22
CA GLU A 440 -6.78 -2.70 3.17
C GLU A 440 -6.80 -4.21 3.42
N LEU A 441 -6.53 -4.64 4.66
CA LEU A 441 -6.56 -6.08 5.00
C LEU A 441 -7.99 -6.66 4.86
N ALA A 442 -9.03 -5.85 5.10
CA ALA A 442 -10.43 -6.26 4.92
C ALA A 442 -10.88 -6.34 3.45
N THR A 443 -10.12 -5.80 2.49
CA THR A 443 -10.42 -5.94 1.05
C THR A 443 -9.84 -7.21 0.43
N VAL A 444 -8.87 -7.87 1.09
CA VAL A 444 -8.15 -9.05 0.57
C VAL A 444 -9.10 -10.21 0.24
N CYS A 445 -9.94 -10.63 1.19
CA CYS A 445 -10.95 -11.67 0.95
C CYS A 445 -12.09 -11.60 1.98
N ARG A 446 -13.21 -12.29 1.69
CA ARG A 446 -14.37 -12.37 2.60
C ARG A 446 -13.97 -12.91 3.97
N HIS A 447 -13.16 -13.96 4.02
CA HIS A 447 -12.70 -14.55 5.28
C HIS A 447 -11.91 -13.56 6.15
N TRP A 448 -10.98 -12.79 5.58
CA TRP A 448 -10.22 -11.78 6.32
C TRP A 448 -11.11 -10.64 6.79
N ARG A 449 -12.03 -10.19 5.94
CA ARG A 449 -13.05 -9.20 6.30
C ARG A 449 -13.88 -9.68 7.48
N ASP A 450 -14.36 -10.92 7.45
CA ASP A 450 -15.18 -11.50 8.51
C ASP A 450 -14.38 -11.67 9.80
N VAL A 451 -13.13 -12.13 9.72
CA VAL A 451 -12.23 -12.24 10.86
C VAL A 451 -12.00 -10.86 11.50
N ILE A 452 -11.67 -9.83 10.70
CA ILE A 452 -11.46 -8.47 11.20
C ILE A 452 -12.75 -7.91 11.79
N ALA A 453 -13.89 -8.03 11.10
CA ALA A 453 -15.17 -7.47 11.52
C ALA A 453 -15.71 -8.11 12.80
N ASN A 454 -15.56 -9.43 12.95
CA ASN A 454 -16.13 -10.19 14.06
C ASN A 454 -15.20 -10.36 15.26
N THR A 455 -13.91 -10.06 15.12
CA THR A 455 -12.94 -10.18 16.21
C THR A 455 -12.79 -8.85 16.96
N PRO A 456 -13.28 -8.73 18.21
CA PRO A 456 -13.37 -7.44 18.91
C PRO A 456 -12.04 -6.73 19.13
N SER A 457 -10.94 -7.47 19.23
CA SER A 457 -9.61 -6.90 19.47
C SER A 457 -9.05 -6.05 18.32
N PHE A 458 -9.62 -6.11 17.10
CA PHE A 458 -9.25 -5.18 16.01
C PHE A 458 -9.89 -3.79 16.15
N TRP A 459 -10.79 -3.64 17.12
CA TRP A 459 -11.61 -2.45 17.31
C TRP A 459 -11.33 -1.74 18.64
N THR A 460 -10.33 -2.20 19.40
CA THR A 460 -9.99 -1.64 20.72
C THR A 460 -9.20 -0.34 20.65
N PHE A 461 -8.43 -0.13 19.58
CA PHE A 461 -7.74 1.14 19.34
C PHE A 461 -8.72 2.15 18.72
N VAL A 462 -8.83 3.32 19.34
CA VAL A 462 -9.71 4.40 18.91
C VAL A 462 -8.92 5.70 18.93
N GLN A 463 -8.68 6.25 17.73
CA GLN A 463 -8.10 7.58 17.60
C GLN A 463 -9.22 8.61 17.41
N LEU A 464 -9.14 9.70 18.16
CA LEU A 464 -10.04 10.83 18.08
C LEU A 464 -9.23 11.93 17.41
N ALA A 465 -9.26 11.93 16.09
CA ALA A 465 -8.58 12.89 15.23
C ALA A 465 -9.59 13.52 14.25
N PRO A 466 -9.28 14.70 13.68
CA PRO A 466 -10.13 15.34 12.67
C PRO A 466 -10.42 14.44 11.44
N THR A 467 -9.52 13.50 11.16
CA THR A 467 -9.62 12.52 10.06
C THR A 467 -10.62 11.39 10.34
N TRP A 468 -11.05 11.19 11.59
CA TRP A 468 -12.03 10.17 11.96
C TRP A 468 -13.44 10.75 11.93
N ARG A 469 -14.39 9.98 11.40
CA ARG A 469 -15.81 10.33 11.42
C ARG A 469 -16.49 9.78 12.68
N LYS A 470 -17.56 10.43 13.14
CA LYS A 470 -18.40 9.99 14.26
C LYS A 470 -18.84 8.53 14.13
N ALA A 471 -19.27 8.14 12.93
CA ALA A 471 -19.73 6.79 12.63
C ALA A 471 -18.62 5.75 12.86
N LEU A 472 -17.38 6.06 12.47
CA LEU A 472 -16.23 5.18 12.66
C LEU A 472 -15.92 4.96 14.15
N VAL A 473 -15.92 6.03 14.95
CA VAL A 473 -15.72 5.91 16.41
C VAL A 473 -16.82 5.05 17.03
N LYS A 474 -18.08 5.28 16.68
CA LYS A 474 -19.21 4.45 17.14
C LYS A 474 -19.05 2.98 16.72
N ALA A 475 -18.60 2.73 15.49
CA ALA A 475 -18.37 1.37 14.99
C ALA A 475 -17.27 0.65 15.80
N HIS A 476 -16.16 1.33 16.11
CA HIS A 476 -15.10 0.78 16.96
C HIS A 476 -15.61 0.47 18.38
N LEU A 477 -16.34 1.40 19.00
CA LEU A 477 -16.91 1.17 20.33
C LEU A 477 -17.92 0.01 20.35
N LYS A 478 -18.74 -0.13 19.30
CA LYS A 478 -19.71 -1.24 19.17
C LYS A 478 -18.99 -2.58 18.95
N ARG A 479 -18.06 -2.65 17.99
CA ARG A 479 -17.40 -3.91 17.60
C ARG A 479 -16.35 -4.38 18.62
N SER A 480 -15.79 -3.48 19.42
CA SER A 480 -14.89 -3.84 20.55
C SER A 480 -15.62 -4.53 21.71
N ARG A 481 -16.95 -4.55 21.74
CA ARG A 481 -17.78 -5.23 22.75
C ARG A 481 -17.45 -4.82 24.19
N GLN A 482 -16.79 -5.68 24.97
CA GLN A 482 -16.36 -5.41 26.35
C GLN A 482 -14.83 -5.39 26.49
N CYS A 483 -14.10 -5.46 25.37
CA CYS A 483 -12.64 -5.44 25.40
C CYS A 483 -12.14 -4.08 25.93
N PRO A 484 -10.98 -4.07 26.63
CA PRO A 484 -10.36 -2.82 27.06
C PRO A 484 -9.94 -1.98 25.86
N LEU A 485 -10.04 -0.66 25.98
CA LEU A 485 -9.86 0.32 24.90
C LEU A 485 -8.55 1.09 25.04
N ASP A 486 -7.92 1.39 23.93
CA ASP A 486 -6.77 2.29 23.84
C ASP A 486 -7.20 3.54 23.07
N LEU A 487 -7.11 4.69 23.73
CA LEU A 487 -7.62 5.95 23.21
C LEU A 487 -6.50 6.94 22.97
N VAL A 488 -6.52 7.55 21.80
CA VAL A 488 -5.60 8.63 21.43
C VAL A 488 -6.42 9.85 21.05
N PHE A 489 -6.28 10.94 21.79
CA PHE A 489 -6.89 12.23 21.49
C PHE A 489 -5.89 13.08 20.70
N ASP A 490 -6.07 13.15 19.39
CA ASP A 490 -5.18 13.91 18.52
C ASP A 490 -5.60 15.38 18.40
N CYS A 491 -4.83 16.23 17.71
CA CYS A 491 -5.10 17.67 17.62
C CYS A 491 -6.47 18.00 16.97
N PHE A 492 -7.28 18.84 17.62
CA PHE A 492 -8.55 19.33 17.05
C PHE A 492 -8.50 20.81 16.67
N TYR A 493 -9.00 21.12 15.46
CA TYR A 493 -9.24 22.51 15.04
C TYR A 493 -10.64 23.03 15.43
N SER A 494 -11.54 22.13 15.86
CA SER A 494 -12.95 22.44 16.11
C SER A 494 -13.42 21.89 17.46
N ARG A 495 -13.78 22.82 18.37
CA ARG A 495 -14.32 22.48 19.69
C ARG A 495 -15.66 21.73 19.64
N SER A 496 -16.49 21.98 18.63
CA SER A 496 -17.78 21.28 18.48
C SER A 496 -17.59 19.81 18.12
N ARG A 497 -16.72 19.49 17.15
CA ARG A 497 -16.33 18.11 16.84
C ARG A 497 -15.68 17.42 18.04
N PHE A 498 -14.91 18.18 18.80
CA PHE A 498 -14.26 17.68 20.01
C PHE A 498 -15.26 17.21 21.07
N ILE A 499 -16.24 18.06 21.40
CA ILE A 499 -17.33 17.75 22.33
C ILE A 499 -18.14 16.55 21.84
N GLU A 500 -18.39 16.48 20.53
CA GLU A 500 -19.11 15.36 19.92
C GLU A 500 -18.40 14.03 20.17
N PHE A 501 -17.07 13.94 19.98
CA PHE A 501 -16.32 12.73 20.27
C PHE A 501 -16.28 12.38 21.75
N LEU A 502 -16.07 13.37 22.62
CA LEU A 502 -16.10 13.16 24.07
C LEU A 502 -17.43 12.58 24.54
N SER A 503 -18.55 13.08 24.02
CA SER A 503 -19.89 12.56 24.36
C SER A 503 -20.07 11.07 24.03
N ILE A 504 -19.28 10.56 23.07
CA ILE A 504 -19.33 9.17 22.63
C ILE A 504 -18.41 8.28 23.47
N VAL A 505 -17.20 8.74 23.79
CA VAL A 505 -16.20 7.91 24.46
C VAL A 505 -16.27 7.95 25.99
N VAL A 506 -16.66 9.08 26.61
CA VAL A 506 -16.72 9.24 28.08
C VAL A 506 -17.60 8.18 28.77
N PRO A 507 -18.76 7.77 28.21
CA PRO A 507 -19.55 6.67 28.79
C PRO A 507 -18.80 5.32 28.89
N THR A 508 -17.70 5.16 28.15
CA THR A 508 -16.91 3.92 28.08
C THR A 508 -15.67 3.90 28.99
N THR A 509 -15.46 4.93 29.81
CA THR A 509 -14.27 5.15 30.67
C THR A 509 -13.88 3.96 31.55
N ARG A 510 -14.86 3.14 31.97
CA ARG A 510 -14.60 1.90 32.74
C ARG A 510 -13.78 0.84 31.99
N ARG A 511 -13.75 0.92 30.65
CA ARG A 511 -13.04 -0.02 29.78
C ARG A 511 -11.69 0.52 29.30
N TRP A 512 -11.30 1.74 29.66
CA TRP A 512 -10.08 2.35 29.12
C TRP A 512 -8.85 1.70 29.75
N ARG A 513 -7.92 1.24 28.90
CA ARG A 513 -6.63 0.64 29.24
C ARG A 513 -5.47 1.60 29.00
N SER A 514 -5.53 2.34 27.91
CA SER A 514 -4.54 3.35 27.55
C SER A 514 -5.23 4.64 27.15
N LEU A 515 -4.68 5.78 27.58
CA LEU A 515 -5.13 7.11 27.23
C LEU A 515 -3.93 7.98 26.90
N THR A 516 -3.87 8.45 25.66
CA THR A 516 -2.88 9.43 25.20
C THR A 516 -3.62 10.67 24.73
N ILE A 517 -3.21 11.84 25.22
CA ILE A 517 -3.65 13.13 24.71
C ILE A 517 -2.48 13.69 23.90
N SER A 518 -2.67 14.12 22.67
CA SER A 518 -1.66 14.82 21.87
C SER A 518 -1.66 16.32 22.21
N PRO A 519 -0.55 17.06 21.99
CA PRO A 519 -0.49 18.51 22.22
C PRO A 519 -1.58 19.23 21.43
N GLN A 520 -2.50 19.93 22.11
CA GLN A 520 -3.61 20.60 21.44
C GLN A 520 -3.22 22.00 20.95
N PRO A 521 -3.84 22.51 19.87
CA PRO A 521 -3.54 23.85 19.34
C PRO A 521 -3.79 24.98 20.35
N ALA A 522 -4.79 24.80 21.23
CA ALA A 522 -5.12 25.74 22.29
C ALA A 522 -5.08 25.05 23.67
N PRO A 523 -4.33 25.58 24.67
CA PRO A 523 -4.24 24.98 26.01
C PRO A 523 -5.58 24.80 26.73
N ILE A 524 -6.56 25.66 26.45
CA ILE A 524 -7.90 25.62 27.03
C ILE A 524 -8.69 24.36 26.64
N ASP A 525 -8.39 23.76 25.48
CA ASP A 525 -9.07 22.54 25.05
C ASP A 525 -8.57 21.34 25.89
N THR A 526 -7.28 21.30 26.22
CA THR A 526 -6.74 20.32 27.18
C THR A 526 -7.37 20.48 28.57
N LEU A 527 -7.57 21.73 29.04
CA LEU A 527 -8.22 21.98 30.33
C LEU A 527 -9.62 21.39 30.38
N PHE A 528 -10.42 21.67 29.35
CA PHE A 528 -11.79 21.17 29.23
C PHE A 528 -11.87 19.63 29.24
N ILE A 529 -10.92 18.93 28.61
CA ILE A 529 -10.84 17.46 28.66
C ILE A 529 -10.68 16.97 30.09
N LEU A 530 -9.69 17.54 30.78
CA LEU A 530 -9.29 17.09 32.10
C LEU A 530 -10.39 17.39 33.13
N GLU A 531 -11.09 18.52 32.99
CA GLU A 531 -12.27 18.85 33.79
C GLU A 531 -13.41 17.83 33.61
N ILE A 532 -13.66 17.36 32.38
CA ILE A 532 -14.66 16.31 32.14
C ILE A 532 -14.21 14.99 32.78
N PHE A 533 -12.93 14.65 32.67
CA PHE A 533 -12.39 13.39 33.20
C PHE A 533 -12.38 13.35 34.73
N ASP A 534 -12.36 14.49 35.41
CA ASP A 534 -12.45 14.58 36.86
C ASP A 534 -13.77 14.03 37.44
N PHE A 535 -14.80 13.90 36.61
CA PHE A 535 -16.08 13.28 36.99
C PHE A 535 -16.15 11.78 36.68
N ALA A 536 -15.09 11.20 36.08
CA ALA A 536 -15.04 9.81 35.65
C ALA A 536 -14.12 8.96 36.53
N LYS A 537 -14.23 7.62 36.38
CA LYS A 537 -13.34 6.64 37.03
C LYS A 537 -12.72 5.74 35.98
N PHE A 538 -11.45 5.39 36.20
CA PHE A 538 -10.62 4.70 35.23
C PHE A 538 -10.03 3.40 35.84
N PRO A 539 -10.88 2.39 36.12
CA PRO A 539 -10.50 1.19 36.86
C PRO A 539 -9.51 0.27 36.13
N LEU A 540 -9.40 0.36 34.79
CA LEU A 540 -8.52 -0.47 33.96
C LEU A 540 -7.35 0.30 33.36
N LEU A 541 -7.21 1.60 33.63
CA LEU A 541 -6.24 2.45 32.95
C LEU A 541 -4.83 2.16 33.46
N THR A 542 -4.00 1.59 32.58
CA THR A 542 -2.61 1.21 32.87
C THR A 542 -1.60 2.21 32.32
N LEU A 543 -1.95 2.92 31.24
CA LEU A 543 -1.09 3.91 30.58
C LEU A 543 -1.84 5.23 30.44
N LEU A 544 -1.22 6.31 30.91
CA LEU A 544 -1.72 7.67 30.75
C LEU A 544 -0.58 8.57 30.25
N SER A 545 -0.84 9.30 29.15
CA SER A 545 0.08 10.30 28.62
C SER A 545 -0.63 11.63 28.39
N ILE A 546 -0.13 12.68 29.05
CA ILE A 546 -0.67 14.05 29.00
C ILE A 546 0.51 15.00 28.67
N PRO A 547 0.53 15.64 27.51
CA PRO A 547 1.70 16.34 27.00
C PRO A 547 1.78 17.80 27.46
N THR A 548 0.72 18.37 28.02
CA THR A 548 0.77 19.71 28.60
C THR A 548 -0.29 19.81 29.68
N LEU A 549 0.10 20.06 30.93
CA LEU A 549 -0.85 20.48 31.95
C LEU A 549 -1.24 21.94 31.71
N PRO A 550 -2.53 22.24 31.52
CA PRO A 550 -2.98 23.61 31.30
C PRO A 550 -3.00 24.40 32.61
N SER A 551 -3.01 25.72 32.50
CA SER A 551 -3.33 26.60 33.63
C SER A 551 -4.84 26.85 33.70
N THR A 552 -5.33 27.07 34.91
CA THR A 552 -6.68 27.59 35.14
C THR A 552 -6.81 29.03 34.64
N ASN A 553 -8.04 29.53 34.57
CA ASN A 553 -8.32 30.95 34.28
C ASN A 553 -8.06 31.88 35.48
N GLU A 554 -7.66 31.32 36.62
CA GLU A 554 -7.34 32.06 37.83
C GLU A 554 -5.86 32.42 37.86
N PHE A 555 -5.57 33.62 38.37
CA PHE A 555 -4.21 34.14 38.51
C PHE A 555 -3.93 34.41 39.98
N GLU A 556 -2.77 33.98 40.46
CA GLU A 556 -2.26 34.34 41.77
C GLU A 556 -1.24 35.47 41.65
N VAL A 557 -1.27 36.40 42.61
CA VAL A 557 -0.26 37.45 42.73
C VAL A 557 0.88 36.92 43.57
N HIS A 558 2.01 36.63 42.94
CA HIS A 558 3.24 36.23 43.61
C HIS A 558 4.33 37.28 43.39
N GLN A 559 4.83 37.85 44.49
CA GLN A 559 5.86 38.91 44.48
C GLN A 559 5.57 40.09 43.54
N GLY A 560 4.29 40.45 43.36
CA GLY A 560 3.87 41.56 42.51
C GLY A 560 3.56 41.21 41.04
N HIS A 561 3.70 39.95 40.64
CA HIS A 561 3.37 39.47 39.30
C HIS A 561 2.14 38.54 39.31
N LEU A 562 1.23 38.74 38.35
CA LEU A 562 0.10 37.84 38.10
C LEU A 562 0.57 36.60 37.37
N GLN A 563 0.34 35.42 37.94
CA GLN A 563 0.73 34.14 37.35
C GLN A 563 -0.45 33.17 37.26
N PRO A 564 -0.60 32.43 36.14
CA PRO A 564 -1.67 31.45 35.99
C PRO A 564 -1.52 30.30 37.00
N ILE A 565 -2.59 29.89 37.69
CA ILE A 565 -2.57 28.73 38.59
C ILE A 565 -2.58 27.45 37.75
N PRO A 566 -1.63 26.50 37.90
CA PRO A 566 -1.63 25.25 37.15
C PRO A 566 -2.81 24.35 37.54
N TYR A 567 -3.44 23.71 36.56
CA TYR A 567 -4.52 22.76 36.79
C TYR A 567 -3.99 21.34 36.99
N TYR A 568 -4.34 20.72 38.12
CA TYR A 568 -4.03 19.32 38.40
C TYR A 568 -5.31 18.48 38.38
N PRO A 569 -5.44 17.54 37.43
CA PRO A 569 -6.65 16.74 37.30
C PRO A 569 -6.93 15.91 38.56
N LYS A 570 -8.15 16.03 39.10
CA LYS A 570 -8.65 15.25 40.24
C LYS A 570 -8.78 13.75 39.95
N PHE A 571 -8.89 13.36 38.68
CA PHE A 571 -8.87 11.93 38.34
C PHE A 571 -7.47 11.29 38.52
N LEU A 572 -6.38 12.06 38.65
CA LEU A 572 -5.04 11.52 38.89
C LEU A 572 -4.83 11.01 40.33
N TYR A 573 -5.75 11.32 41.24
CA TYR A 573 -5.64 10.90 42.63
C TYR A 573 -5.70 9.35 42.75
N PRO A 574 -4.99 8.73 43.70
CA PRO A 574 -4.76 7.27 43.69
C PRO A 574 -6.03 6.42 43.69
N GLY A 575 -7.15 6.93 44.23
CA GLY A 575 -8.43 6.21 44.26
C GLY A 575 -9.12 6.06 42.90
N ASN A 576 -8.76 6.87 41.91
CA ASN A 576 -9.40 6.90 40.59
C ASN A 576 -8.64 6.07 39.53
N LEU A 577 -7.38 5.72 39.82
CA LEU A 577 -6.42 5.05 38.93
C LEU A 577 -5.73 3.86 39.63
N PRO A 578 -6.49 2.83 40.04
CA PRO A 578 -5.98 1.77 40.92
C PRO A 578 -4.95 0.84 40.28
N VAL A 579 -4.84 0.81 38.95
CA VAL A 579 -3.96 -0.09 38.19
C VAL A 579 -2.97 0.65 37.29
N LEU A 580 -2.81 1.96 37.47
CA LEU A 580 -1.93 2.78 36.63
C LEU A 580 -0.48 2.34 36.81
N ARG A 581 0.19 2.03 35.69
CA ARG A 581 1.58 1.57 35.64
C ARG A 581 2.49 2.57 34.96
N SER A 582 2.02 3.27 33.94
CA SER A 582 2.80 4.26 33.19
C SER A 582 2.10 5.60 33.18
N LEU A 583 2.82 6.64 33.61
CA LEU A 583 2.36 8.02 33.58
C LEU A 583 3.41 8.89 32.88
N GLU A 584 2.97 9.59 31.86
CA GLU A 584 3.75 10.62 31.18
C GLU A 584 3.04 11.96 31.31
N ILE A 585 3.76 12.95 31.83
CA ILE A 585 3.31 14.33 31.96
C ILE A 585 4.40 15.21 31.35
N ARG A 586 4.08 15.95 30.29
CA ARG A 586 4.99 16.97 29.75
C ARG A 586 4.45 18.37 30.11
N HIS A 587 5.35 19.29 30.39
CA HIS A 587 5.22 20.65 30.93
C HIS A 587 4.65 20.80 32.37
N ASP A 588 5.26 21.71 33.14
CA ASP A 588 4.83 22.29 34.43
C ASP A 588 4.36 21.30 35.52
N PHE A 589 5.19 20.28 35.79
CA PHE A 589 5.13 19.48 37.02
C PHE A 589 6.19 20.03 37.99
N PRO A 590 5.79 20.45 39.22
CA PRO A 590 5.49 19.47 40.26
C PRO A 590 4.06 19.63 40.81
N PRO A 591 3.51 18.60 41.44
CA PRO A 591 2.14 18.64 41.89
C PRO A 591 2.01 19.44 43.21
N PRO A 592 0.80 19.93 43.55
CA PRO A 592 0.57 20.72 44.75
C PRO A 592 0.80 19.88 46.01
N ASP A 593 1.04 20.55 47.14
CA ASP A 593 1.26 19.89 48.43
C ASP A 593 0.16 18.86 48.72
N GLY A 594 0.57 17.61 48.99
CA GLY A 594 -0.34 16.51 49.29
C GLY A 594 -0.85 15.72 48.07
N PHE A 595 -0.50 16.10 46.84
CA PHE A 595 -0.79 15.27 45.67
C PHE A 595 -0.01 13.96 45.73
N ARG A 596 -0.72 12.85 45.59
CA ARG A 596 -0.15 11.51 45.64
C ARG A 596 -0.34 10.84 44.29
N LEU A 597 0.76 10.39 43.71
CA LEU A 597 0.71 9.50 42.57
C LEU A 597 0.33 8.07 43.01
N PRO A 598 -0.30 7.25 42.16
CA PRO A 598 -0.59 5.86 42.47
C PRO A 598 0.69 5.07 42.80
N PRO A 599 0.75 4.30 43.91
CA PRO A 599 1.94 3.53 44.28
C PRO A 599 2.20 2.33 43.34
N THR A 600 1.25 2.02 42.45
CA THR A 600 1.35 0.98 41.41
C THR A 600 2.22 1.38 40.23
N LEU A 601 2.65 2.64 40.15
CA LEU A 601 3.39 3.18 39.03
C LEU A 601 4.75 2.48 38.87
N GLU A 602 5.01 1.98 37.67
CA GLU A 602 6.24 1.30 37.23
C GLU A 602 7.10 2.23 36.36
N LYS A 603 6.46 3.15 35.61
CA LYS A 603 7.07 4.13 34.71
C LYS A 603 6.52 5.53 34.95
N LEU A 604 7.42 6.50 35.19
CA LEU A 604 7.09 7.92 35.30
C LEU A 604 7.95 8.72 34.33
N SER A 605 7.33 9.55 33.49
CA SER A 605 8.02 10.49 32.62
C SER A 605 7.52 11.90 32.89
N VAL A 606 8.43 12.80 33.21
CA VAL A 606 8.17 14.21 33.46
C VAL A 606 9.12 15.03 32.60
N ASP A 607 8.62 15.85 31.69
CA ASP A 607 9.46 16.67 30.79
C ASP A 607 8.95 18.11 30.81
N SER A 608 9.80 19.13 30.69
CA SER A 608 9.37 20.53 30.53
C SER A 608 10.13 21.18 29.39
N HIS A 609 9.56 21.16 28.18
CA HIS A 609 10.09 21.96 27.08
C HIS A 609 9.64 23.41 27.23
N ILE A 610 10.32 24.25 28.03
CA ILE A 610 10.00 25.68 28.01
C ILE A 610 10.19 26.19 26.58
N ALA A 611 9.10 26.55 25.90
CA ALA A 611 9.17 27.21 24.60
C ALA A 611 9.96 28.53 24.79
N PRO A 612 10.94 28.84 23.92
CA PRO A 612 11.89 29.95 24.09
C PRO A 612 11.25 31.35 24.07
N TYR A 613 9.94 31.46 23.89
CA TYR A 613 9.21 32.73 23.82
C TYR A 613 8.58 33.19 25.15
N ARG A 614 8.75 32.44 26.25
CA ARG A 614 8.34 32.87 27.60
C ARG A 614 9.52 33.24 28.51
N THR A 615 10.51 33.94 27.99
CA THR A 615 11.54 34.61 28.80
C THR A 615 11.60 36.08 28.44
N TYR A 616 10.81 36.90 29.16
CA TYR A 616 11.07 38.34 29.27
C TYR A 616 11.41 38.78 30.70
N TYR A 617 11.45 37.85 31.66
CA TYR A 617 11.87 38.13 33.03
C TYR A 617 12.97 37.13 33.44
N PRO A 618 14.24 37.57 33.45
CA PRO A 618 15.37 36.79 33.97
C PRO A 618 15.25 36.54 35.48
N ASP A 619 14.39 37.29 36.16
CA ASP A 619 14.12 37.19 37.58
C ASP A 619 12.64 36.78 37.78
N ASP A 620 12.45 35.48 38.03
CA ASP A 620 11.22 34.79 38.49
C ASP A 620 10.06 34.66 37.46
N PRO A 621 9.74 33.42 37.03
CA PRO A 621 8.51 32.84 37.56
C PRO A 621 8.51 31.31 37.75
N THR A 622 8.14 30.90 38.96
CA THR A 622 7.51 29.62 39.40
C THR A 622 8.39 28.53 40.01
N ARG A 623 8.41 28.62 41.36
CA ARG A 623 8.53 27.54 42.35
C ARG A 623 9.96 27.00 42.55
N TYR A 624 10.64 27.46 43.60
CA TYR A 624 11.46 26.53 44.40
C TYR A 624 10.48 25.49 44.95
N TRP A 625 10.45 24.28 44.39
CA TRP A 625 9.51 23.26 44.80
C TRP A 625 9.79 22.94 46.28
N GLN A 626 8.97 23.42 47.21
CA GLN A 626 9.18 23.15 48.65
C GLN A 626 8.69 21.74 48.99
N MET A 627 9.20 20.76 48.26
CA MET A 627 8.91 19.36 48.48
C MET A 627 9.74 18.85 49.64
N GLN A 628 9.07 18.23 50.61
CA GLN A 628 9.79 17.48 51.64
C GLN A 628 10.52 16.30 50.98
N PRO A 629 11.76 16.00 51.39
CA PRO A 629 12.46 14.83 50.89
C PRO A 629 11.65 13.56 51.08
N ASN A 630 11.63 12.69 50.07
CA ASN A 630 10.89 11.42 50.06
C ASN A 630 9.36 11.55 50.21
N SER A 631 8.78 12.70 49.88
CA SER A 631 7.32 12.93 49.90
C SER A 631 6.55 12.13 48.84
N ILE A 632 7.18 11.79 47.71
CA ILE A 632 6.57 10.98 46.64
C ILE A 632 7.03 9.53 46.78
N HIS A 633 6.21 8.68 47.39
CA HIS A 633 6.52 7.26 47.56
C HIS A 633 6.02 6.41 46.37
N LEU A 634 6.95 5.91 45.55
CA LEU A 634 6.66 5.07 44.39
C LEU A 634 7.46 3.75 44.47
N PRO A 635 7.01 2.77 45.27
CA PRO A 635 7.77 1.57 45.57
C PRO A 635 7.97 0.64 44.37
N ARG A 636 7.13 0.72 43.34
CA ARG A 636 7.21 -0.12 42.12
C ARG A 636 7.91 0.57 40.95
N LEU A 637 8.33 1.83 41.10
CA LEU A 637 8.91 2.60 40.02
C LEU A 637 10.26 1.99 39.60
N ALA A 638 10.31 1.50 38.37
CA ALA A 638 11.50 0.92 37.75
C ALA A 638 12.13 1.86 36.71
N TYR A 639 11.30 2.67 36.03
CA TYR A 639 11.73 3.64 35.03
C TYR A 639 11.31 5.07 35.41
N PHE A 640 12.26 5.99 35.38
CA PHE A 640 12.02 7.41 35.61
C PHE A 640 12.65 8.25 34.51
N SER A 641 11.89 9.14 33.88
CA SER A 641 12.38 10.11 32.90
C SER A 641 12.08 11.51 33.39
N CYS A 642 13.07 12.41 33.30
CA CYS A 642 13.02 13.74 33.86
C CYS A 642 13.76 14.74 32.97
N GLY A 643 13.03 15.70 32.40
CA GLY A 643 13.52 16.79 31.54
C GLY A 643 13.11 18.17 32.05
N VAL A 644 13.28 18.42 33.35
CA VAL A 644 12.71 19.60 34.01
C VAL A 644 13.74 20.68 34.31
N THR A 645 13.29 21.93 34.46
CA THR A 645 14.10 22.98 35.10
C THR A 645 14.07 22.80 36.62
N HIS A 646 15.19 23.02 37.32
CA HIS A 646 15.31 22.89 38.78
C HIS A 646 14.98 21.47 39.31
N ALA A 647 15.63 20.45 38.76
CA ALA A 647 15.32 19.04 39.03
C ALA A 647 15.57 18.60 40.49
N ARG A 648 16.40 19.34 41.23
CA ARG A 648 16.85 18.99 42.59
C ARG A 648 15.71 18.60 43.53
N GLU A 649 14.69 19.44 43.62
CA GLU A 649 13.61 19.25 44.58
C GLU A 649 12.73 18.04 44.24
N LEU A 650 12.50 17.74 42.96
CA LEU A 650 11.77 16.55 42.50
C LEU A 650 12.56 15.28 42.81
N LEU A 651 13.86 15.30 42.50
CA LEU A 651 14.76 14.17 42.77
C LEU A 651 14.87 13.91 44.28
N GLN A 652 14.91 14.95 45.11
CA GLN A 652 14.86 14.84 46.57
C GLN A 652 13.49 14.40 47.09
N GLY A 653 12.39 14.80 46.46
CA GLY A 653 11.04 14.36 46.80
C GLY A 653 10.76 12.89 46.47
N LEU A 654 11.41 12.33 45.45
CA LEU A 654 11.12 10.99 44.95
C LEU A 654 11.72 9.86 45.82
N ALA A 655 10.88 8.97 46.34
CA ALA A 655 11.28 7.74 47.02
C ALA A 655 10.92 6.51 46.17
N ALA A 656 11.88 6.05 45.37
CA ALA A 656 11.75 4.94 44.42
C ALA A 656 12.87 3.90 44.62
N PRO A 657 12.73 2.95 45.56
CA PRO A 657 13.80 2.01 45.94
C PRO A 657 14.17 1.00 44.84
N ASN A 658 13.22 0.69 43.94
CA ASN A 658 13.39 -0.27 42.84
C ASN A 658 13.75 0.39 41.50
N LEU A 659 14.21 1.64 41.54
CA LEU A 659 14.54 2.40 40.34
C LEU A 659 15.78 1.79 39.67
N THR A 660 15.64 1.40 38.41
CA THR A 660 16.70 0.72 37.64
C THR A 660 17.08 1.46 36.38
N HIS A 661 16.14 2.21 35.78
CA HIS A 661 16.32 2.97 34.55
C HIS A 661 16.03 4.45 34.82
N VAL A 662 16.97 5.32 34.45
CA VAL A 662 16.81 6.77 34.55
C VAL A 662 17.11 7.41 33.21
N ASN A 663 16.18 8.23 32.70
CA ASN A 663 16.46 9.18 31.63
C ASN A 663 16.49 10.58 32.22
N TYR A 664 17.63 11.24 32.19
CA TYR A 664 17.81 12.57 32.74
C TYR A 664 18.26 13.54 31.65
N ILE A 665 17.36 14.42 31.26
CA ILE A 665 17.61 15.50 30.32
C ILE A 665 17.80 16.78 31.14
N ARG A 666 19.02 17.30 31.16
CA ARG A 666 19.39 18.48 31.93
C ARG A 666 18.90 19.76 31.25
N SER A 667 18.26 20.63 32.01
CA SER A 667 18.02 22.02 31.61
C SER A 667 19.33 22.84 31.56
N HIS A 668 19.43 23.78 30.62
CA HIS A 668 20.58 24.68 30.50
C HIS A 668 20.71 25.69 31.65
N TYR A 669 19.64 25.91 32.44
CA TYR A 669 19.63 26.87 33.54
C TYR A 669 20.16 26.32 34.88
N GLU A 670 20.42 25.01 34.99
CA GLU A 670 20.83 24.37 36.25
C GLU A 670 22.11 23.53 36.09
N SER A 671 23.05 23.64 37.04
CA SER A 671 24.26 22.79 37.06
C SER A 671 23.95 21.40 37.62
N LEU A 672 24.69 20.37 37.19
CA LEU A 672 24.55 19.00 37.73
C LEU A 672 24.83 18.93 39.23
N SER A 673 25.77 19.73 39.72
CA SER A 673 26.09 19.81 41.15
C SER A 673 24.91 20.30 42.00
N VAL A 674 24.07 21.17 41.45
CA VAL A 674 22.85 21.66 42.11
C VAL A 674 21.71 20.64 41.95
N ALA A 675 21.46 20.18 40.72
CA ALA A 675 20.39 19.23 40.42
C ALA A 675 20.54 17.91 41.18
N LEU A 676 21.75 17.37 41.25
CA LEU A 676 22.04 16.07 41.86
C LEU A 676 22.52 16.19 43.31
N GLN A 677 22.34 17.35 43.93
CA GLN A 677 22.75 17.54 45.30
C GLN A 677 21.93 16.67 46.26
N ARG A 678 22.60 15.86 47.08
CA ARG A 678 22.01 15.02 48.15
C ARG A 678 21.10 13.89 47.64
N ILE A 679 21.24 13.46 46.38
CA ILE A 679 20.48 12.33 45.82
C ILE A 679 21.32 11.06 45.66
N GLN A 680 22.59 11.06 46.09
CA GLN A 680 23.53 9.97 45.78
C GLN A 680 23.09 8.58 46.27
N SER A 681 22.33 8.51 47.36
CA SER A 681 21.79 7.24 47.86
C SER A 681 20.61 6.70 47.04
N LYS A 682 19.97 7.55 46.22
CA LYS A 682 18.71 7.24 45.53
C LYS A 682 18.88 6.51 44.22
N TRP A 683 20.01 6.69 43.53
CA TRP A 683 20.29 6.05 42.23
C TRP A 683 21.32 4.91 42.34
N THR A 684 21.51 4.37 43.54
CA THR A 684 22.42 3.24 43.80
C THR A 684 22.02 1.97 43.05
N ASN A 685 20.74 1.76 42.79
CA ASN A 685 20.21 0.62 42.03
C ASN A 685 19.99 0.91 40.53
N VAL A 686 20.42 2.08 40.04
CA VAL A 686 20.26 2.44 38.62
C VAL A 686 21.36 1.77 37.81
N HIS A 687 20.94 0.92 36.86
CA HIS A 687 21.82 0.15 35.98
C HIS A 687 21.81 0.72 34.56
N GLU A 688 20.71 1.32 34.11
CA GLU A 688 20.58 1.95 32.79
C GLU A 688 20.34 3.45 32.95
N LEU A 689 21.17 4.26 32.32
CA LEU A 689 21.13 5.72 32.40
C LEU A 689 21.15 6.33 31.00
N MET A 690 20.12 7.09 30.66
CA MET A 690 20.13 8.00 29.51
C MET A 690 20.41 9.42 30.02
N PHE A 691 21.35 10.11 29.38
CA PHE A 691 21.73 11.48 29.73
C PHE A 691 21.81 12.37 28.49
N GLY A 692 21.26 13.58 28.60
CA GLY A 692 21.38 14.60 27.56
C GLY A 692 21.21 16.02 28.10
N ILE A 693 21.60 17.01 27.31
CA ILE A 693 21.37 18.43 27.57
C ILE A 693 20.40 19.00 26.54
N SER A 694 19.40 19.78 26.99
CA SER A 694 18.45 20.47 26.11
C SER A 694 19.17 21.39 25.10
N GLN A 695 18.78 21.33 23.82
CA GLN A 695 19.42 22.06 22.72
C GLN A 695 19.14 23.58 22.80
N MET A 696 19.90 24.31 23.61
CA MET A 696 20.16 25.75 23.40
C MET A 696 21.57 26.09 23.89
N GLU A 697 22.27 26.88 23.07
CA GLU A 697 23.68 27.21 23.22
C GLU A 697 24.04 27.87 24.58
N TRP A 698 25.37 27.89 24.80
CA TRP A 698 26.15 28.55 25.84
C TRP A 698 26.71 27.65 26.95
N ARG A 699 28.02 27.83 27.11
CA ARG A 699 28.98 27.06 27.87
C ARG A 699 28.68 27.08 29.37
N CYS A 700 27.93 26.10 29.87
CA CYS A 700 28.06 25.70 31.26
C CYS A 700 28.91 24.43 31.30
N ALA A 701 30.04 24.47 32.01
CA ALA A 701 30.87 23.29 32.22
C ALA A 701 30.02 22.19 32.86
N CYS A 702 29.71 21.14 32.10
CA CYS A 702 29.10 19.95 32.63
C CYS A 702 30.14 19.29 33.54
N THR A 703 29.77 18.92 34.77
CA THR A 703 30.58 18.07 35.64
C THR A 703 29.93 16.68 35.70
N PRO A 704 30.12 15.79 34.69
CA PRO A 704 29.55 14.43 34.73
C PRO A 704 30.00 13.61 35.94
N ARG A 705 31.03 14.07 36.66
CA ARG A 705 31.44 13.53 37.96
C ARG A 705 30.26 13.43 38.94
N ASP A 706 29.43 14.47 39.06
CA ASP A 706 28.31 14.48 40.01
C ASP A 706 27.26 13.43 39.62
N LEU A 707 27.07 13.20 38.33
CA LEU A 707 26.19 12.16 37.79
C LEU A 707 26.71 10.75 38.11
N CYS A 708 28.01 10.53 37.91
CA CYS A 708 28.66 9.25 38.24
C CYS A 708 28.63 8.96 39.74
N LEU A 709 28.73 10.00 40.59
CA LEU A 709 28.59 9.86 42.04
C LEU A 709 27.14 9.58 42.45
N ALA A 710 26.16 10.11 41.71
CA ALA A 710 24.76 9.86 41.99
C ALA A 710 24.34 8.43 41.62
N ALA A 711 24.76 7.94 40.45
CA ALA A 711 24.46 6.60 39.95
C ALA A 711 25.76 5.78 39.78
N PRO A 712 26.30 5.15 40.83
CA PRO A 712 27.61 4.48 40.76
C PRO A 712 27.60 3.13 40.05
N ASN A 713 26.45 2.45 39.92
CA ASN A 713 26.34 1.07 39.44
C ASN A 713 25.82 0.94 38.00
N VAL A 714 26.00 1.98 37.18
CA VAL A 714 25.55 1.99 35.79
C VAL A 714 26.29 0.92 34.96
N GLN A 715 25.51 0.11 34.25
CA GLN A 715 25.95 -0.93 33.32
C GLN A 715 25.63 -0.57 31.86
N GLY A 716 24.59 0.24 31.64
CA GLY A 716 24.23 0.76 30.32
C GLY A 716 24.10 2.29 30.33
N LEU A 717 24.80 2.94 29.41
CA LEU A 717 24.75 4.39 29.23
C LEU A 717 24.25 4.74 27.83
N GLU A 718 23.26 5.61 27.78
CA GLU A 718 22.83 6.28 26.56
C GLU A 718 23.16 7.77 26.67
N VAL A 719 23.91 8.32 25.73
CA VAL A 719 24.36 9.72 25.80
C VAL A 719 24.16 10.44 24.48
N MET A 720 23.72 11.70 24.54
CA MET A 720 23.68 12.53 23.33
C MET A 720 25.10 12.82 22.82
N GLN A 721 25.29 12.84 21.51
CA GLN A 721 26.63 13.02 20.93
C GLN A 721 27.36 14.28 21.43
N GLN A 722 26.63 15.39 21.54
CA GLN A 722 27.16 16.68 22.02
C GLN A 722 27.73 16.62 23.44
N ASP A 723 27.20 15.72 24.27
CA ASP A 723 27.55 15.60 25.70
C ASP A 723 28.69 14.62 25.95
N LEU A 724 29.01 13.78 24.95
CA LEU A 724 30.06 12.76 25.02
C LEU A 724 31.43 13.31 25.43
N GLY A 725 31.78 14.52 24.98
CA GLY A 725 33.06 15.14 25.30
C GLY A 725 33.29 15.26 26.81
N SER A 726 32.27 15.70 27.53
CA SER A 726 32.35 15.93 28.98
C SER A 726 32.63 14.65 29.78
N PHE A 727 32.21 13.48 29.30
CA PHE A 727 32.45 12.19 29.95
C PHE A 727 33.86 11.64 29.69
N LEU A 728 34.51 12.07 28.60
CA LEU A 728 35.80 11.59 28.14
C LEU A 728 36.95 12.56 28.44
N GLU A 729 36.64 13.82 28.79
CA GLU A 729 37.62 14.79 29.25
C GLU A 729 38.08 14.47 30.68
N SER A 730 39.38 14.63 30.92
CA SER A 730 40.04 14.31 32.18
C SER A 730 40.41 15.60 32.90
N GLU A 731 39.77 15.90 34.02
CA GLU A 731 40.14 17.04 34.88
C GLU A 731 41.32 16.71 35.82
N ASP A 732 41.40 15.46 36.34
CA ASP A 732 42.38 15.05 37.37
C ASP A 732 43.13 13.72 37.03
N GLY A 733 43.17 13.33 35.76
CA GLY A 733 43.74 12.04 35.31
C GLY A 733 42.75 10.86 35.37
N LEU A 734 41.52 11.09 35.83
CA LEU A 734 40.44 10.10 35.83
C LEU A 734 39.21 10.67 35.11
N ARG A 735 38.83 10.03 34.00
CA ARG A 735 37.61 10.40 33.25
C ARG A 735 36.37 10.04 34.06
N PRO A 736 35.31 10.86 34.06
CA PRO A 736 34.06 10.54 34.75
C PRO A 736 33.51 9.15 34.40
N ILE A 737 33.51 8.78 33.12
CA ILE A 737 32.98 7.50 32.63
C ILE A 737 33.72 6.27 33.18
N ASP A 738 34.98 6.41 33.58
CA ASP A 738 35.79 5.30 34.10
C ASP A 738 35.38 4.90 35.53
N ARG A 739 34.55 5.70 36.20
CA ARG A 739 33.95 5.38 37.51
C ARG A 739 32.93 4.25 37.43
N TRP A 740 32.35 4.01 36.25
CA TRP A 740 31.44 2.88 36.01
C TRP A 740 32.24 1.64 35.62
N GLU A 741 32.65 0.87 36.63
CA GLU A 741 33.53 -0.29 36.43
C GLU A 741 32.88 -1.41 35.62
N HIS A 742 31.55 -1.56 35.75
CA HIS A 742 30.74 -2.60 35.12
C HIS A 742 29.97 -2.11 33.89
N LEU A 743 30.39 -0.99 33.27
CA LEU A 743 29.77 -0.50 32.04
C LEU A 743 29.96 -1.52 30.91
N GLU A 744 28.87 -2.04 30.36
CA GLU A 744 28.81 -3.05 29.30
C GLU A 744 28.04 -2.57 28.08
N ARG A 745 27.05 -1.69 28.23
CA ARG A 745 26.26 -1.14 27.12
C ARG A 745 26.52 0.35 26.98
N PHE A 746 26.74 0.81 25.75
CA PHE A 746 27.04 2.21 25.48
C PHE A 746 26.38 2.63 24.16
N VAL A 747 25.47 3.60 24.23
CA VAL A 747 24.68 4.07 23.10
C VAL A 747 24.90 5.56 22.91
N ILE A 748 25.14 5.98 21.67
CA ILE A 748 25.20 7.40 21.30
C ILE A 748 23.98 7.75 20.45
N ILE A 749 23.24 8.77 20.91
CA ILE A 749 21.94 9.17 20.38
C ILE A 749 22.01 10.61 19.83
N ASN A 750 21.12 10.94 18.90
CA ASN A 750 20.85 12.29 18.37
C ASN A 750 21.91 12.81 17.36
N ASP A 751 21.78 12.35 16.12
CA ASP A 751 22.50 12.75 14.90
C ASP A 751 24.02 12.84 15.01
N VAL A 752 24.71 11.70 14.79
CA VAL A 752 26.18 11.63 14.79
C VAL A 752 26.80 12.47 13.66
N GLN A 753 26.97 13.77 13.90
CA GLN A 753 27.63 14.71 13.02
C GLN A 753 29.14 14.74 13.32
N LYS A 754 30.03 14.62 12.33
CA LYS A 754 31.50 14.58 12.53
C LYS A 754 32.00 13.30 13.23
N VAL A 755 31.75 12.13 12.64
CA VAL A 755 32.24 10.81 13.12
C VAL A 755 33.76 10.81 13.40
N GLY A 756 34.55 11.58 12.64
CA GLY A 756 35.97 11.78 12.92
C GLY A 756 36.31 12.36 14.31
N ASP A 757 35.53 13.30 14.83
CA ASP A 757 35.71 13.88 16.17
C ASP A 757 35.43 12.85 17.27
N MET A 758 34.37 12.08 17.05
CA MET A 758 33.99 10.99 17.93
C MET A 758 35.05 9.89 17.96
N ARG A 759 35.57 9.46 16.79
CA ARG A 759 36.68 8.51 16.68
C ARG A 759 37.90 8.98 17.48
N ARG A 760 38.28 10.26 17.34
CA ARG A 760 39.41 10.84 18.07
C ARG A 760 39.27 10.75 19.59
N ARG A 761 38.04 10.79 20.11
CA ARG A 761 37.75 10.73 21.55
C ARG A 761 37.53 9.30 22.06
N LEU A 762 36.81 8.46 21.33
CA LEU A 762 36.45 7.10 21.77
C LEU A 762 37.58 6.09 21.62
N VAL A 763 38.33 6.09 20.50
CA VAL A 763 39.34 5.05 20.24
C VAL A 763 40.43 5.00 21.33
N PRO A 764 41.00 6.13 21.79
CA PRO A 764 41.98 6.10 22.89
C PRO A 764 41.40 5.52 24.19
N TRP A 765 40.16 5.90 24.53
CA TRP A 765 39.48 5.41 25.72
C TRP A 765 39.19 3.91 25.66
N LEU A 766 38.70 3.41 24.53
CA LEU A 766 38.41 1.98 24.33
C LEU A 766 39.68 1.13 24.41
N LYS A 767 40.79 1.60 23.82
CA LYS A 767 42.11 0.95 23.94
C LYS A 767 42.56 0.83 25.40
N GLU A 768 42.40 1.90 26.17
CA GLU A 768 42.75 1.90 27.58
C GLU A 768 41.86 0.95 28.39
N ARG A 769 40.53 0.96 28.19
CA ARG A 769 39.62 0.00 28.84
C ARG A 769 40.02 -1.45 28.58
N MET A 770 40.34 -1.78 27.32
CA MET A 770 40.81 -3.11 26.95
C MET A 770 42.13 -3.47 27.66
N LYS A 771 43.08 -2.54 27.72
CA LYS A 771 44.36 -2.72 28.42
C LYS A 771 44.18 -2.94 29.93
N PHE A 772 43.23 -2.25 30.54
CA PHE A 772 42.90 -2.38 31.97
C PHE A 772 41.95 -3.55 32.29
N GLY A 773 41.59 -4.37 31.30
CA GLY A 773 40.74 -5.55 31.50
C GLY A 773 39.30 -5.23 31.92
N LYS A 774 38.80 -4.03 31.60
CA LYS A 774 37.40 -3.66 31.87
C LYS A 774 36.45 -4.47 30.96
N PRO A 775 35.16 -4.63 31.34
CA PRO A 775 34.18 -5.33 30.50
C PRO A 775 34.12 -4.74 29.09
N ALA A 776 34.04 -5.64 28.10
CA ALA A 776 33.96 -5.27 26.70
C ALA A 776 32.58 -4.69 26.37
N LEU A 777 32.56 -3.55 25.67
CA LEU A 777 31.34 -2.78 25.43
C LEU A 777 30.55 -3.32 24.25
N LYS A 778 29.22 -3.26 24.37
CA LYS A 778 28.26 -3.32 23.29
C LYS A 778 27.92 -1.88 22.88
N GLY A 779 28.43 -1.47 21.72
CA GLY A 779 28.27 -0.12 21.20
C GLY A 779 27.09 -0.02 20.24
N PHE A 780 26.21 0.96 20.44
CA PHE A 780 25.12 1.26 19.50
C PHE A 780 25.15 2.74 19.08
N PHE A 781 25.01 3.00 17.78
CA PHE A 781 25.03 4.36 17.24
C PHE A 781 23.73 4.65 16.49
N SER A 782 23.12 5.79 16.79
CA SER A 782 21.92 6.26 16.10
C SER A 782 22.28 7.27 15.02
N PHE A 783 21.91 7.01 13.76
CA PHE A 783 22.12 7.94 12.64
C PHE A 783 20.80 8.51 12.11
N SER A 784 20.79 9.81 11.80
CA SER A 784 19.64 10.51 11.21
C SER A 784 19.56 10.38 9.69
N ASN A 785 20.69 10.09 9.02
CA ASN A 785 20.79 9.99 7.56
C ASN A 785 21.58 8.74 7.11
N PRO A 786 21.02 7.86 6.25
CA PRO A 786 21.71 6.68 5.71
C PRO A 786 23.01 6.97 4.96
N LEU A 787 23.13 8.15 4.35
CA LEU A 787 24.29 8.54 3.54
C LEU A 787 25.52 8.85 4.39
N GLU A 788 25.33 9.35 5.62
CA GLU A 788 26.42 9.71 6.53
C GLU A 788 27.11 8.47 7.12
N ALA A 789 26.34 7.42 7.45
CA ALA A 789 26.90 6.14 7.89
C ALA A 789 27.77 5.45 6.82
N LYS A 790 27.41 5.59 5.53
CA LYS A 790 28.18 5.04 4.40
C LYS A 790 29.50 5.77 4.15
N LEU A 791 29.54 7.10 4.34
CA LEU A 791 30.72 7.94 4.08
C LEU A 791 31.86 7.73 5.11
N GLU A 792 31.52 7.34 6.35
CA GLU A 792 32.46 7.24 7.47
C GLU A 792 32.65 5.81 8.00
N TRP A 793 32.28 4.77 7.23
CA TRP A 793 32.31 3.36 7.65
C TRP A 793 33.66 2.91 8.22
N ARG A 794 34.78 3.46 7.71
CA ARG A 794 36.14 3.15 8.18
C ARG A 794 36.38 3.60 9.62
N ALA A 795 35.80 4.74 10.02
CA ALA A 795 35.92 5.25 11.39
C ALA A 795 35.09 4.40 12.35
N LEU A 796 33.91 3.96 11.92
CA LEU A 796 33.06 3.04 12.69
C LEU A 796 33.67 1.64 12.82
N ASP A 797 34.28 1.11 11.75
CA ASP A 797 35.03 -0.15 11.77
C ASP A 797 36.21 -0.12 12.76
N GLU A 798 36.92 1.01 12.85
CA GLU A 798 37.98 1.17 13.84
C GLU A 798 37.46 1.20 15.27
N ILE A 799 36.33 1.86 15.53
CA ILE A 799 35.70 1.85 16.86
C ILE A 799 35.23 0.42 17.20
N GLY A 800 34.60 -0.26 16.25
CA GLY A 800 34.10 -1.63 16.38
C GLY A 800 35.16 -2.65 16.76
N LYS A 801 36.42 -2.47 16.33
CA LYS A 801 37.55 -3.36 16.71
C LYS A 801 37.80 -3.48 18.21
N TYR A 802 37.36 -2.49 19.00
CA TYR A 802 37.54 -2.47 20.45
C TYR A 802 36.24 -2.75 21.22
N CYS A 803 35.16 -3.09 20.52
CA CYS A 803 33.86 -3.45 21.10
C CYS A 803 33.60 -4.96 20.95
N ARG A 804 32.77 -5.53 21.84
CA ARG A 804 32.33 -6.92 21.76
C ARG A 804 31.27 -7.12 20.68
N GLU A 805 30.32 -6.19 20.64
CA GLU A 805 29.26 -6.08 19.64
C GLU A 805 29.17 -4.60 19.24
N PHE A 806 28.96 -4.35 17.96
CA PHE A 806 28.90 -3.01 17.40
C PHE A 806 27.79 -2.98 16.36
N ASP A 807 26.76 -2.17 16.61
CA ASP A 807 25.59 -2.09 15.75
C ASP A 807 25.14 -0.62 15.59
N PHE A 808 24.34 -0.35 14.56
CA PHE A 808 23.84 0.98 14.28
C PHE A 808 22.33 0.95 13.98
N CYS A 809 21.59 1.85 14.63
CA CYS A 809 20.17 2.01 14.44
C CYS A 809 19.91 3.25 13.58
N MET A 810 19.00 3.09 12.61
CA MET A 810 18.50 4.20 11.82
C MET A 810 17.34 4.85 12.57
N GLN A 811 17.37 6.17 12.78
CA GLN A 811 16.19 6.88 13.27
C GLN A 811 15.14 6.94 12.15
N GLU A 812 13.97 6.35 12.37
CA GLU A 812 12.81 6.57 11.49
C GLU A 812 12.35 8.03 11.62
N LYS A 813 12.30 8.74 10.48
CA LYS A 813 11.69 10.08 10.36
C LYS A 813 10.19 9.99 10.10
#